data_AF-A0A9D8IJR0-F1
#
_entry.id   AF-A0A9D8IJR0-F1
#
_cell.length_a   1.000
_cell.length_b   1.000
_cell.length_c   1.000
_cell.angle_alpha   90.00
_cell.angle_beta   90.00
_cell.angle_gamma   90.00
#
_symmetry.space_group_name_H-M   'P 1'
#
loop_
_entity.id
_entity.type
_entity.pdbx_description
1 polymer ?
#
loop_
_entity_poly.entity_id
_entity_poly.type
_entity_poly.pdbx_seq_one_letter_code
_entity_poly.pdbx_strand_id
1 'polypeptide(L)'
;MPFTSNSWNANRSPRGKARLPRLEALEAREVPSASALATDPAGSGAPAARRMAVGMNIENIVDWSPAWTFTDVFQASRGWITHAVNTATGQTTWDVGATNPVRVDANGNVTRLETFTNAAGQTMRQMAGTLMFREIGGAYPAGTYRAEWTGTGRVSFGMDARAVSSGRTAAGVNFADLAVTPGNGGIYLRIEETSPSDPVRDFHVWMPDWQGQSFAGQRWQPGASFSPFHPLFRERLEPFGVVRFMQAQETNTSDIRTWADRRDASDIRQSSGIGGSWSEPLANGMSLEHMVRLANDLDADPWFNMPHMADDTFVRNFATYVRDNLEPGRKAYVEWSNEIWNFAYGFEASQWVAAQTRLPENSGLTHWQITGREAKRDMDIWSDVFTGQAGRIVRVAAGQSVNDWVTARIADAMQGSFDAIAIAPYFSPSGAQRASYTSATTVDQVLADTAASVGGAVRTVENHQRLADAWAARLGRDIQVLAYEGGHHLDGGNSPYQNAFYQAANDQRMGEIYRDYLRRLDAAGLDLYVDYTFTGREGATAWGDMAKLHRMDQPLTTAYQYSAVVAAADGSLWTNIPAPTPTPAPAPAPVPTPSTVTISTPDAAAAEAGADRGVFRVTREGGSMAVPLVVAYTVSGSATAGQDYTALSGTVTIPAGQASAYIEILPIDDILVEPSESVVVTVAAGTGYTIGAIARGEVVIASDDLPALPSVSMAAASVAEGNTGAVRMFFTLTLSARSTVPVKVRWATENGTATAGVDYVASSGEVTFAAGETSKTIPVYVLGDSVFEPNETLLVRLSNPRGGVIGTATATGTIINDDAAPTPPPAANTPTIIRNIPYAEVGGTRLMLDAYRPAGAGPFPAVVLVHGGGFTSGSRGGMTGEMARALSEAGYAVFDISYRLQRDLGPGATLEQAMAAARQDLGRALDHVVARAASYGVNPARIAVGGTSAGAITSLLATYGPERSAVRPRAVINLWGGMFGQESAVRQGDPPVLIVHGTADRTVPYSQAEALASSARRAGVDTTLVTVQGAGHTPGLGTVVAGRTIMQTVRDFLDRVLR
;
A
#
# COMPACT_ATOMS: atom_id res chain seq x y z
N MET A 1 1.15 29.70 -4.36
CA MET A 1 0.97 30.48 -5.61
C MET A 1 0.78 29.49 -6.74
N PRO A 2 -0.29 29.51 -7.55
CA PRO A 2 -0.41 28.56 -8.66
C PRO A 2 0.25 29.13 -9.91
N PHE A 3 1.24 28.40 -10.43
CA PHE A 3 1.91 28.72 -11.70
C PHE A 3 1.19 28.02 -12.86
N THR A 4 0.97 28.79 -13.92
CA THR A 4 0.32 28.45 -15.17
C THR A 4 1.25 27.69 -16.12
N SER A 5 0.78 26.65 -16.81
CA SER A 5 1.37 26.23 -18.09
C SER A 5 0.28 25.89 -19.10
N ASN A 6 0.30 26.63 -20.21
CA ASN A 6 -0.59 26.48 -21.36
C ASN A 6 -0.10 25.36 -22.29
N SER A 7 -1.08 24.78 -22.98
CA SER A 7 -1.05 23.89 -24.14
C SER A 7 -0.03 24.22 -25.25
N TRP A 8 0.39 23.20 -26.02
CA TRP A 8 0.14 23.07 -27.48
C TRP A 8 1.11 22.11 -28.19
N ASN A 9 0.54 21.31 -29.10
CA ASN A 9 1.19 20.76 -30.29
C ASN A 9 2.08 21.80 -31.01
N ALA A 10 3.34 21.49 -31.30
CA ALA A 10 4.03 21.99 -32.50
C ALA A 10 5.33 21.24 -32.80
N ASN A 11 5.30 20.46 -33.87
CA ASN A 11 6.38 20.41 -34.85
C ASN A 11 7.01 21.80 -35.05
N ARG A 12 8.32 21.95 -34.77
CA ARG A 12 9.20 22.92 -35.45
C ARG A 12 10.68 22.59 -35.17
N SER A 13 11.31 21.94 -36.14
CA SER A 13 12.76 21.82 -36.29
C SER A 13 13.43 23.17 -36.56
N PRO A 14 14.68 23.41 -36.11
CA PRO A 14 15.54 24.41 -36.73
C PRO A 14 16.23 23.83 -37.98
N ARG A 15 16.22 24.61 -39.05
CA ARG A 15 16.82 24.31 -40.36
C ARG A 15 18.34 24.10 -40.25
N GLY A 16 18.82 22.94 -40.67
CA GLY A 16 20.19 22.70 -41.12
C GLY A 16 20.16 21.90 -42.41
N LYS A 17 20.52 22.52 -43.54
CA LYS A 17 20.50 21.91 -44.87
C LYS A 17 21.62 20.88 -45.01
N ALA A 18 21.26 19.63 -45.28
CA ALA A 18 22.03 18.74 -46.15
C ALA A 18 21.03 17.94 -47.00
N ARG A 19 21.33 17.83 -48.30
CA ARG A 19 20.41 17.46 -49.37
C ARG A 19 20.76 16.05 -49.86
N LEU A 20 19.72 15.32 -50.32
CA LEU A 20 19.68 14.20 -51.29
C LEU A 20 19.53 12.76 -50.71
N PRO A 21 18.91 11.81 -51.45
CA PRO A 21 17.81 11.94 -52.44
C PRO A 21 16.63 10.97 -52.20
N ARG A 22 15.48 11.29 -52.83
CA ARG A 22 14.31 10.40 -53.00
C ARG A 22 14.65 9.22 -53.92
N LEU A 23 14.07 8.06 -53.60
CA LEU A 23 13.71 7.02 -54.57
C LEU A 23 12.29 6.57 -54.23
N GLU A 24 11.37 6.91 -55.13
CA GLU A 24 10.04 6.32 -55.26
C GLU A 24 10.13 5.00 -56.04
N ALA A 25 9.08 4.19 -55.86
CA ALA A 25 8.63 3.05 -56.65
C ALA A 25 9.22 1.66 -56.33
N LEU A 26 8.39 0.82 -55.71
CA LEU A 26 7.90 -0.42 -56.34
C LEU A 26 6.61 -0.90 -55.63
N GLU A 27 5.75 -1.46 -56.45
CA GLU A 27 4.30 -1.53 -56.35
C GLU A 27 3.75 -2.75 -55.59
N ALA A 28 2.50 -2.58 -55.15
CA ALA A 28 1.39 -3.54 -55.14
C ALA A 28 1.68 -5.04 -54.94
N ARG A 29 1.25 -5.57 -53.79
CA ARG A 29 0.62 -6.90 -53.73
C ARG A 29 -0.73 -6.78 -53.06
N GLU A 30 -1.74 -7.23 -53.80
CA GLU A 30 -3.15 -7.31 -53.40
C GLU A 30 -3.32 -8.14 -52.13
N VAL A 31 -4.11 -7.62 -51.20
CA VAL A 31 -4.66 -8.36 -50.06
C VAL A 31 -6.05 -8.83 -50.47
N PRO A 32 -6.37 -10.14 -50.45
CA PRO A 32 -7.73 -10.59 -50.73
C PRO A 32 -8.67 -10.14 -49.61
N SER A 33 -9.83 -9.60 -50.02
CA SER A 33 -10.94 -9.21 -49.17
C SER A 33 -11.50 -10.39 -48.37
N ALA A 34 -11.63 -10.24 -47.05
CA ALA A 34 -12.39 -11.14 -46.21
C ALA A 34 -13.90 -10.90 -46.42
N SER A 35 -14.49 -11.65 -47.35
CA SER A 35 -15.94 -11.81 -47.47
C SER A 35 -16.27 -13.28 -47.73
N ALA A 36 -16.47 -14.05 -46.67
CA ALA A 36 -17.30 -15.25 -46.66
C ALA A 36 -17.47 -15.73 -45.21
N LEU A 37 -18.65 -15.48 -44.65
CA LEU A 37 -19.13 -16.15 -43.44
C LEU A 37 -19.92 -17.40 -43.84
N ALA A 38 -19.76 -18.43 -43.00
CA ALA A 38 -20.61 -19.59 -42.78
C ALA A 38 -20.68 -20.66 -43.89
N THR A 39 -20.12 -21.85 -43.60
CA THR A 39 -20.83 -22.95 -42.93
C THR A 39 -19.82 -24.04 -42.55
N ASP A 40 -19.83 -24.54 -41.32
CA ASP A 40 -19.59 -25.98 -41.09
C ASP A 40 -20.14 -26.44 -39.72
N PRO A 41 -20.60 -27.70 -39.58
CA PRO A 41 -21.33 -28.21 -38.43
C PRO A 41 -20.40 -28.77 -37.34
N ALA A 42 -21.03 -29.04 -36.21
CA ALA A 42 -20.47 -29.49 -34.93
C ALA A 42 -19.31 -30.50 -34.98
N GLY A 43 -18.33 -30.28 -34.09
CA GLY A 43 -17.56 -31.38 -33.50
C GLY A 43 -16.03 -31.27 -33.54
N SER A 44 -15.44 -30.28 -32.87
CA SER A 44 -14.10 -30.43 -32.28
C SER A 44 -13.91 -29.38 -31.18
N GLY A 45 -13.60 -29.82 -29.95
CA GLY A 45 -13.33 -28.93 -28.84
C GLY A 45 -12.11 -28.05 -29.12
N ALA A 46 -12.37 -26.80 -29.53
CA ALA A 46 -11.39 -25.73 -29.44
C ALA A 46 -11.27 -25.31 -27.96
N PRO A 47 -10.06 -25.02 -27.45
CA PRO A 47 -9.91 -24.42 -26.13
C PRO A 47 -10.72 -23.12 -26.07
N ALA A 48 -11.47 -22.91 -24.99
CA ALA A 48 -12.20 -21.68 -24.78
C ALA A 48 -11.23 -20.50 -24.94
N ALA A 49 -11.59 -19.52 -25.78
CA ALA A 49 -10.76 -18.34 -26.01
C ALA A 49 -10.45 -17.67 -24.66
N ARG A 50 -9.16 -17.50 -24.35
CA ARG A 50 -8.70 -16.83 -23.14
C ARG A 50 -9.18 -15.38 -23.19
N ARG A 51 -10.01 -14.98 -22.21
CA ARG A 51 -10.48 -13.60 -22.07
C ARG A 51 -9.41 -12.72 -21.43
N MET A 52 -9.44 -11.45 -21.79
CA MET A 52 -8.64 -10.38 -21.21
C MET A 52 -8.85 -10.33 -19.69
N ALA A 53 -7.75 -10.32 -18.92
CA ALA A 53 -7.78 -10.08 -17.49
C ALA A 53 -8.04 -8.60 -17.19
N VAL A 54 -8.57 -8.30 -16.01
CA VAL A 54 -8.88 -6.92 -15.60
C VAL A 54 -8.22 -6.60 -14.26
N GLY A 55 -7.57 -5.45 -14.22
CA GLY A 55 -6.89 -4.89 -13.06
C GLY A 55 -7.28 -3.44 -12.78
N MET A 56 -6.77 -2.91 -11.68
CA MET A 56 -7.03 -1.54 -11.22
C MET A 56 -5.74 -0.86 -10.77
N ASN A 57 -5.53 0.40 -11.17
CA ASN A 57 -4.50 1.25 -10.58
C ASN A 57 -4.98 1.81 -9.24
N ILE A 58 -4.11 1.75 -8.23
CA ILE A 58 -4.32 2.38 -6.92
C ILE A 58 -3.68 3.76 -6.93
N GLU A 59 -4.47 4.79 -6.67
CA GLU A 59 -4.05 6.18 -6.63
C GLU A 59 -3.12 6.54 -5.46
N ASN A 60 -2.59 7.76 -5.48
CA ASN A 60 -1.81 8.32 -4.38
C ASN A 60 -2.62 8.32 -3.07
N ILE A 61 -1.95 8.02 -1.97
CA ILE A 61 -2.56 8.01 -0.64
C ILE A 61 -2.49 9.42 -0.08
N VAL A 62 -3.56 10.21 -0.18
CA VAL A 62 -3.53 11.63 0.22
C VAL A 62 -4.73 11.96 1.10
N ASP A 63 -4.62 13.00 1.93
CA ASP A 63 -5.70 13.40 2.84
C ASP A 63 -6.95 13.89 2.09
N TRP A 64 -6.83 14.21 0.81
CA TRP A 64 -7.95 14.57 -0.07
C TRP A 64 -8.39 13.42 -0.99
N SER A 65 -8.09 12.18 -0.63
CA SER A 65 -8.58 10.98 -1.32
C SER A 65 -9.86 10.44 -0.65
N PRO A 66 -10.87 10.04 -1.44
CA PRO A 66 -12.06 9.39 -0.91
C PRO A 66 -11.90 7.87 -0.74
N ALA A 67 -10.73 7.28 -1.04
CA ALA A 67 -10.51 5.83 -1.14
C ALA A 67 -10.65 5.03 0.16
N TRP A 68 -10.77 5.68 1.32
CA TRP A 68 -10.85 5.02 2.64
C TRP A 68 -9.78 3.93 2.81
N THR A 69 -8.56 4.17 2.33
CA THR A 69 -7.56 3.11 2.15
C THR A 69 -7.33 2.30 3.42
N PHE A 70 -7.18 2.96 4.57
CA PHE A 70 -6.81 2.34 5.84
C PHE A 70 -7.94 2.37 6.87
N THR A 71 -7.94 1.38 7.76
CA THR A 71 -8.74 1.43 9.00
C THR A 71 -8.25 2.53 9.95
N ASP A 72 -6.93 2.78 9.96
CA ASP A 72 -6.30 3.92 10.62
C ASP A 72 -6.06 5.06 9.63
N VAL A 73 -6.94 6.06 9.65
CA VAL A 73 -6.93 7.16 8.68
C VAL A 73 -5.80 8.15 8.92
N PHE A 74 -5.15 8.08 10.08
CA PHE A 74 -3.92 8.86 10.31
C PHE A 74 -2.82 8.46 9.33
N GLN A 75 -2.83 7.22 8.85
CA GLN A 75 -1.86 6.77 7.84
C GLN A 75 -1.99 7.54 6.52
N ALA A 76 -3.19 7.98 6.18
CA ALA A 76 -3.44 8.82 4.99
C ALA A 76 -3.34 10.33 5.28
N SER A 77 -2.95 10.72 6.50
CA SER A 77 -2.94 12.13 6.90
C SER A 77 -1.85 12.94 6.21
N ARG A 78 -2.07 14.25 6.12
CA ARG A 78 -1.06 15.18 5.62
C ARG A 78 0.16 15.22 6.56
N GLY A 79 1.30 15.65 6.03
CA GLY A 79 2.41 16.12 6.86
C GLY A 79 2.02 17.20 7.88
N TRP A 80 2.84 17.40 8.91
CA TRP A 80 2.61 18.41 9.96
C TRP A 80 2.68 19.83 9.40
N ILE A 81 1.55 20.53 9.36
CA ILE A 81 1.48 21.95 9.05
C ILE A 81 1.87 22.75 10.29
N THR A 82 2.80 23.70 10.15
CA THR A 82 3.20 24.55 11.26
C THR A 82 2.30 25.78 11.36
N HIS A 83 1.61 25.96 12.48
CA HIS A 83 0.76 27.14 12.74
C HIS A 83 1.40 28.05 13.77
N ALA A 84 1.01 29.33 13.77
CA ALA A 84 1.41 30.29 14.78
C ALA A 84 0.19 30.89 15.46
N VAL A 85 0.14 30.84 16.79
CA VAL A 85 -0.95 31.41 17.60
C VAL A 85 -0.45 32.64 18.32
N ASN A 86 -1.10 33.77 18.09
CA ASN A 86 -0.83 35.00 18.85
C ASN A 86 -1.21 34.78 20.31
N THR A 87 -0.24 34.92 21.22
CA THR A 87 -0.46 34.59 22.64
C THR A 87 -1.35 35.59 23.37
N ALA A 88 -1.53 36.79 22.82
CA ALA A 88 -2.39 37.83 23.39
C ALA A 88 -3.84 37.74 22.89
N THR A 89 -4.05 37.43 21.60
CA THR A 89 -5.39 37.43 20.98
C THR A 89 -5.98 36.04 20.75
N GLY A 90 -5.17 34.98 20.80
CA GLY A 90 -5.56 33.62 20.40
C GLY A 90 -5.72 33.43 18.89
N GLN A 91 -5.49 34.47 18.09
CA GLN A 91 -5.61 34.39 16.63
C GLN A 91 -4.55 33.45 16.05
N THR A 92 -4.98 32.52 15.20
CA THR A 92 -4.10 31.54 14.54
C THR A 92 -3.78 31.99 13.12
N THR A 93 -2.48 32.04 12.80
CA THR A 93 -1.97 32.16 11.44
C THR A 93 -1.69 30.76 10.90
N TRP A 94 -2.31 30.44 9.76
CA TRP A 94 -2.15 29.15 9.10
C TRP A 94 -0.81 29.06 8.35
N ASP A 95 -0.17 27.90 8.41
CA ASP A 95 1.05 27.53 7.66
C ASP A 95 2.16 28.59 7.63
N VAL A 96 2.95 28.63 8.70
CA VAL A 96 4.18 29.43 8.83
C VAL A 96 5.44 28.59 8.66
N GLY A 97 5.33 27.36 8.13
CA GLY A 97 6.43 26.38 8.13
C GLY A 97 7.66 26.86 7.35
N ALA A 98 7.48 27.70 6.34
CA ALA A 98 8.57 28.25 5.52
C ALA A 98 9.54 29.15 6.30
N THR A 99 9.03 29.89 7.28
CA THR A 99 9.85 30.79 8.11
C THR A 99 10.13 30.20 9.48
N ASN A 100 9.22 29.37 9.99
CA ASN A 100 9.26 28.83 11.34
C ASN A 100 8.78 27.38 11.34
N PRO A 101 9.57 26.42 10.82
CA PRO A 101 9.18 25.01 10.80
C PRO A 101 9.07 24.44 12.22
N VAL A 102 8.22 23.42 12.40
CA VAL A 102 8.20 22.64 13.65
C VAL A 102 9.43 21.75 13.75
N ARG A 103 9.91 21.46 14.95
CA ARG A 103 11.02 20.51 15.13
C ARG A 103 10.48 19.09 15.25
N VAL A 104 10.94 18.22 14.35
CA VAL A 104 10.61 16.78 14.35
C VAL A 104 11.87 15.92 14.55
N ASP A 105 11.70 14.70 15.06
CA ASP A 105 12.75 13.67 15.06
C ASP A 105 12.78 12.89 13.73
N ALA A 106 13.67 11.90 13.63
CA ALA A 106 13.82 11.06 12.43
C ALA A 106 12.54 10.28 12.07
N ASN A 107 11.64 10.07 13.04
CA ASN A 107 10.38 9.35 12.84
C ASN A 107 9.21 10.33 12.59
N GLY A 108 9.49 11.64 12.45
CA GLY A 108 8.47 12.66 12.23
C GLY A 108 7.70 13.08 13.48
N ASN A 109 8.12 12.69 14.68
CA ASN A 109 7.44 13.09 15.92
C ASN A 109 7.78 14.54 16.28
N VAL A 110 6.78 15.34 16.64
CA VAL A 110 6.97 16.76 17.02
C VAL A 110 7.62 16.85 18.40
N THR A 111 8.93 17.11 18.42
CA THR A 111 9.75 17.12 19.65
C THR A 111 9.69 18.45 20.38
N ARG A 112 9.38 19.55 19.69
CA ARG A 112 9.34 20.89 20.29
C ARG A 112 8.44 21.83 19.51
N LEU A 113 7.69 22.65 20.25
CA LEU A 113 6.96 23.81 19.77
C LEU A 113 7.55 25.07 20.42
N GLU A 114 7.88 26.07 19.62
CA GLU A 114 8.59 27.28 20.08
C GLU A 114 7.66 28.49 20.22
N THR A 115 8.01 29.39 21.15
CA THR A 115 7.47 30.74 21.20
C THR A 115 8.46 31.68 20.54
N PHE A 116 8.00 32.51 19.62
CA PHE A 116 8.83 33.42 18.84
C PHE A 116 8.14 34.77 18.65
N THR A 117 8.89 35.77 18.18
CA THR A 117 8.35 37.10 17.85
C THR A 117 8.21 37.22 16.34
N ASN A 118 7.02 37.58 15.84
CA ASN A 118 6.82 37.79 14.41
C ASN A 118 7.35 39.16 13.95
N ALA A 119 7.34 39.41 12.64
CA ALA A 119 7.82 40.67 12.05
C ALA A 119 7.08 41.93 12.56
N ALA A 120 5.86 41.78 13.11
CA ALA A 120 5.08 42.85 13.70
C ALA A 120 5.37 43.06 15.21
N GLY A 121 6.37 42.38 15.77
CA GLY A 121 6.72 42.48 17.20
C GLY A 121 5.78 41.74 18.14
N GLN A 122 4.87 40.90 17.62
CA GLN A 122 3.91 40.14 18.41
C GLN A 122 4.49 38.81 18.85
N THR A 123 4.18 38.37 20.07
CA THR A 123 4.57 37.05 20.59
C THR A 123 3.63 35.98 20.03
N MET A 124 4.21 34.99 19.38
CA MET A 124 3.54 33.87 18.73
C MET A 124 4.00 32.56 19.37
N ARG A 125 3.11 31.57 19.49
CA ARG A 125 3.41 30.20 19.88
C ARG A 125 3.13 29.24 18.73
N GLN A 126 4.05 28.32 18.44
CA GLN A 126 3.83 27.30 17.42
C GLN A 126 2.78 26.26 17.84
N MET A 127 2.10 25.70 16.84
CA MET A 127 1.34 24.45 16.93
C MET A 127 1.63 23.60 15.69
N ALA A 128 1.53 22.27 15.81
CA ALA A 128 1.58 21.36 14.68
C ALA A 128 0.17 20.85 14.37
N GLY A 129 -0.28 20.98 13.13
CA GLY A 129 -1.59 20.51 12.68
C GLY A 129 -1.47 19.48 11.57
N THR A 130 -2.39 18.53 11.47
CA THR A 130 -2.52 17.63 10.31
C THR A 130 -3.98 17.42 9.94
N LEU A 131 -4.21 17.13 8.66
CA LEU A 131 -5.52 16.99 8.05
C LEU A 131 -5.72 15.55 7.55
N MET A 132 -6.95 15.08 7.67
CA MET A 132 -7.46 13.83 7.10
C MET A 132 -8.81 14.14 6.43
N PHE A 133 -9.12 13.48 5.31
CA PHE A 133 -10.38 13.67 4.56
C PHE A 133 -10.68 15.12 4.19
N ARG A 134 -9.63 15.91 3.89
CA ARG A 134 -9.79 17.30 3.54
C ARG A 134 -10.43 17.39 2.17
N GLU A 135 -11.41 18.26 2.03
CA GLU A 135 -11.90 18.69 0.72
C GLU A 135 -12.65 17.65 -0.12
N ILE A 136 -13.04 16.51 0.45
CA ILE A 136 -13.71 15.43 -0.29
C ILE A 136 -15.25 15.46 -0.21
N GLY A 137 -15.87 16.60 0.09
CA GLY A 137 -17.34 16.71 0.07
C GLY A 137 -18.07 15.81 1.07
N GLY A 138 -17.43 15.43 2.18
CA GLY A 138 -18.01 14.49 3.15
C GLY A 138 -17.99 13.03 2.69
N ALA A 139 -17.15 12.67 1.71
CA ALA A 139 -16.93 11.31 1.22
C ALA A 139 -16.16 10.42 2.20
N TYR A 140 -16.65 10.31 3.44
CA TYR A 140 -16.11 9.46 4.51
C TYR A 140 -17.20 9.18 5.56
N PRO A 141 -17.13 8.07 6.31
CA PRO A 141 -18.25 7.64 7.15
C PRO A 141 -18.47 8.58 8.33
N ALA A 142 -19.74 8.84 8.64
CA ALA A 142 -20.11 9.47 9.90
C ALA A 142 -19.97 8.46 11.06
N GLY A 143 -19.88 8.95 12.29
CA GLY A 143 -19.94 8.08 13.46
C GLY A 143 -18.86 8.38 14.50
N THR A 144 -18.52 7.37 15.30
CA THR A 144 -17.53 7.49 16.36
C THR A 144 -16.19 6.93 15.91
N TYR A 145 -15.21 7.81 15.78
CA TYR A 145 -13.81 7.46 15.51
C TYR A 145 -13.07 7.36 16.83
N ARG A 146 -12.04 6.52 16.87
CA ARG A 146 -11.13 6.42 18.02
C ARG A 146 -9.79 7.04 17.66
N ALA A 147 -9.35 8.06 18.39
CA ALA A 147 -7.99 8.58 18.29
C ALA A 147 -7.15 8.13 19.50
N GLU A 148 -5.92 7.68 19.27
CA GLU A 148 -4.96 7.32 20.31
C GLU A 148 -3.57 7.88 20.02
N TRP A 149 -2.82 8.16 21.08
CA TRP A 149 -1.43 8.59 21.01
C TRP A 149 -0.70 8.31 22.33
N THR A 150 0.63 8.27 22.28
CA THR A 150 1.48 8.22 23.48
C THR A 150 2.26 9.52 23.65
N GLY A 151 2.97 9.64 24.76
CA GLY A 151 3.76 10.84 25.08
C GLY A 151 3.02 11.89 25.89
N THR A 152 3.76 12.95 26.23
CA THR A 152 3.31 14.03 27.10
C THR A 152 3.08 15.30 26.28
N GLY A 153 1.85 15.80 26.30
CA GLY A 153 1.46 16.99 25.57
C GLY A 153 -0.05 17.20 25.53
N ARG A 154 -0.50 18.23 24.80
CA ARG A 154 -1.92 18.51 24.57
C ARG A 154 -2.25 18.32 23.10
N VAL A 155 -3.20 17.43 22.84
CA VAL A 155 -3.75 17.15 21.50
C VAL A 155 -5.20 17.63 21.46
N SER A 156 -5.60 18.25 20.36
CA SER A 156 -6.99 18.67 20.14
C SER A 156 -7.47 18.31 18.73
N PHE A 157 -8.79 18.17 18.59
CA PHE A 157 -9.45 17.82 17.34
C PHE A 157 -10.47 18.91 16.96
N GLY A 158 -10.76 19.07 15.68
CA GLY A 158 -11.73 20.05 15.19
C GLY A 158 -12.15 19.82 13.74
N MET A 159 -12.75 20.85 13.15
CA MET A 159 -13.46 20.78 11.87
C MET A 159 -14.64 19.81 11.97
N ASP A 160 -14.62 18.71 11.21
CA ASP A 160 -15.74 17.77 11.15
C ASP A 160 -15.73 16.77 12.33
N ALA A 161 -14.71 16.82 13.19
CA ALA A 161 -14.57 15.99 14.39
C ALA A 161 -14.71 16.79 15.69
N ARG A 162 -15.47 16.24 16.64
CA ARG A 162 -15.58 16.74 18.02
C ARG A 162 -15.28 15.63 19.01
N ALA A 163 -14.29 15.83 19.88
CA ALA A 163 -14.06 14.92 21.00
C ALA A 163 -15.27 14.89 21.94
N VAL A 164 -15.85 13.71 22.17
CA VAL A 164 -16.98 13.50 23.08
C VAL A 164 -16.58 12.80 24.38
N SER A 165 -15.48 12.05 24.34
CA SER A 165 -14.81 11.49 25.51
C SER A 165 -13.30 11.50 25.27
N SER A 166 -12.53 11.58 26.35
CA SER A 166 -11.09 11.44 26.31
C SER A 166 -10.57 10.88 27.63
N GLY A 167 -9.38 10.31 27.61
CA GLY A 167 -8.78 9.73 28.80
C GLY A 167 -7.42 9.12 28.52
N ARG A 168 -6.99 8.28 29.47
CA ARG A 168 -5.75 7.51 29.36
C ARG A 168 -6.04 6.08 29.77
N THR A 169 -5.65 5.13 28.92
CA THR A 169 -5.81 3.70 29.19
C THR A 169 -4.89 3.26 30.33
N ALA A 170 -5.16 2.09 30.91
CA ALA A 170 -4.28 1.49 31.93
C ALA A 170 -2.86 1.23 31.41
N ALA A 171 -2.72 1.00 30.10
CA ALA A 171 -1.43 0.84 29.41
C ALA A 171 -0.70 2.17 29.15
N GLY A 172 -1.27 3.31 29.60
CA GLY A 172 -0.65 4.63 29.50
C GLY A 172 -0.84 5.33 28.15
N VAL A 173 -1.71 4.80 27.27
CA VAL A 173 -2.06 5.40 25.96
C VAL A 173 -3.15 6.45 26.16
N ASN A 174 -2.95 7.65 25.66
CA ASN A 174 -3.98 8.69 25.66
C ASN A 174 -4.99 8.40 24.54
N PHE A 175 -6.26 8.74 24.76
CA PHE A 175 -7.30 8.55 23.75
C PHE A 175 -8.32 9.69 23.73
N ALA A 176 -9.00 9.81 22.59
CA ALA A 176 -10.23 10.57 22.43
C ALA A 176 -11.19 9.82 21.50
N ASP A 177 -12.46 9.72 21.90
CA ASP A 177 -13.51 9.27 20.99
C ASP A 177 -14.11 10.51 20.32
N LEU A 178 -14.15 10.48 18.99
CA LEU A 178 -14.50 11.63 18.17
C LEU A 178 -15.87 11.36 17.54
N ALA A 179 -16.84 12.22 17.82
CA ALA A 179 -18.05 12.30 17.00
C ALA A 179 -17.70 13.03 15.71
N VAL A 180 -17.81 12.32 14.58
CA VAL A 180 -17.48 12.82 13.25
C VAL A 180 -18.76 13.04 12.45
N THR A 181 -18.92 14.25 11.95
CA THR A 181 -20.01 14.65 11.03
C THR A 181 -19.38 15.06 9.71
N PRO A 182 -19.36 14.17 8.70
CA PRO A 182 -18.61 14.40 7.48
C PRO A 182 -19.01 15.66 6.74
N GLY A 183 -18.02 16.45 6.36
CA GLY A 183 -18.17 17.65 5.58
C GLY A 183 -16.94 17.89 4.70
N ASN A 184 -16.76 19.13 4.26
CA ASN A 184 -15.61 19.49 3.42
C ASN A 184 -14.36 19.85 4.24
N GLY A 185 -14.51 20.05 5.56
CA GLY A 185 -13.43 20.43 6.46
C GLY A 185 -12.43 19.28 6.67
N GLY A 186 -12.93 18.05 6.72
CA GLY A 186 -12.17 16.89 7.14
C GLY A 186 -11.93 16.89 8.65
N ILE A 187 -11.08 15.98 9.11
CA ILE A 187 -10.67 15.88 10.51
C ILE A 187 -9.36 16.65 10.67
N TYR A 188 -9.35 17.60 11.62
CA TYR A 188 -8.16 18.38 11.93
C TYR A 188 -7.62 18.00 13.31
N LEU A 189 -6.42 17.41 13.34
CA LEU A 189 -5.69 17.05 14.55
C LEU A 189 -4.60 18.10 14.82
N ARG A 190 -4.48 18.54 16.07
CA ARG A 190 -3.44 19.48 16.50
C ARG A 190 -2.65 18.97 17.69
N ILE A 191 -1.34 19.16 17.65
CA ILE A 191 -0.45 19.15 18.81
C ILE A 191 -0.22 20.59 19.23
N GLU A 192 -0.74 20.94 20.40
CA GLU A 192 -0.66 22.29 20.96
C GLU A 192 0.49 22.43 21.95
N GLU A 193 0.86 21.32 22.61
CA GLU A 193 1.96 21.21 23.56
C GLU A 193 2.60 19.82 23.40
N THR A 194 3.93 19.73 23.52
CA THR A 194 4.69 18.47 23.44
C THR A 194 5.93 18.56 24.32
N SER A 195 6.38 17.43 24.86
CA SER A 195 7.56 17.35 25.71
C SER A 195 8.78 16.86 24.92
N PRO A 196 9.93 17.58 24.95
CA PRO A 196 11.15 17.10 24.30
C PRO A 196 11.69 15.76 24.84
N SER A 197 11.40 15.42 26.10
CA SER A 197 11.85 14.17 26.71
C SER A 197 10.87 13.01 26.52
N ASP A 198 9.63 13.31 26.14
CA ASP A 198 8.57 12.34 25.89
C ASP A 198 7.58 12.91 24.85
N PRO A 199 8.00 13.07 23.57
CA PRO A 199 7.20 13.73 22.55
C PRO A 199 5.88 13.03 22.30
N VAL A 200 4.84 13.78 21.95
CA VAL A 200 3.58 13.20 21.47
C VAL A 200 3.86 12.40 20.18
N ARG A 201 3.49 11.12 20.17
CA ARG A 201 3.86 10.14 19.12
C ARG A 201 2.87 8.98 19.05
N ASP A 202 3.12 8.01 18.16
CA ASP A 202 2.32 6.79 17.96
C ASP A 202 0.83 7.10 17.73
N PHE A 203 0.57 8.07 16.86
CA PHE A 203 -0.80 8.49 16.54
C PHE A 203 -1.52 7.45 15.71
N HIS A 204 -2.77 7.21 16.10
CA HIS A 204 -3.72 6.40 15.36
C HIS A 204 -5.09 7.08 15.41
N VAL A 205 -5.81 7.06 14.30
CA VAL A 205 -7.20 7.54 14.20
C VAL A 205 -8.00 6.46 13.47
N TRP A 206 -8.64 5.57 14.22
CA TRP A 206 -9.44 4.49 13.64
C TRP A 206 -10.80 4.99 13.23
N MET A 207 -11.05 4.89 11.94
CA MET A 207 -12.35 5.04 11.31
C MET A 207 -13.20 3.82 11.60
N PRO A 208 -14.49 3.96 11.95
CA PRO A 208 -15.37 2.80 12.05
C PRO A 208 -15.53 2.15 10.68
N ASP A 209 -15.87 0.87 10.65
CA ASP A 209 -16.36 0.27 9.41
C ASP A 209 -17.73 0.84 9.00
N TRP A 210 -18.23 0.40 7.86
CA TRP A 210 -19.54 0.84 7.35
C TRP A 210 -20.73 0.37 8.21
N GLN A 211 -20.50 -0.53 9.17
CA GLN A 211 -21.48 -1.00 10.16
C GLN A 211 -21.27 -0.36 11.55
N GLY A 212 -20.33 0.58 11.68
CA GLY A 212 -20.02 1.26 12.94
C GLY A 212 -19.06 0.52 13.87
N GLN A 213 -18.47 -0.60 13.45
CA GLN A 213 -17.50 -1.35 14.26
C GLN A 213 -16.16 -0.62 14.34
N SER A 214 -15.58 -0.60 15.54
CA SER A 214 -14.31 0.08 15.78
C SER A 214 -13.11 -0.84 15.53
N PHE A 215 -12.05 -0.29 14.93
CA PHE A 215 -10.75 -0.95 14.81
C PHE A 215 -9.74 -0.50 15.88
N ALA A 216 -10.20 0.13 16.95
CA ALA A 216 -9.36 0.62 18.04
C ALA A 216 -8.36 -0.45 18.52
N GLY A 217 -7.07 -0.09 18.56
CA GLY A 217 -6.00 -0.98 18.99
C GLY A 217 -5.47 -1.95 17.93
N GLN A 218 -6.06 -2.01 16.73
CA GLN A 218 -5.55 -2.80 15.61
C GLN A 218 -4.39 -2.09 14.92
N ARG A 219 -3.22 -2.09 15.58
CA ARG A 219 -1.98 -1.49 15.05
C ARG A 219 -1.29 -2.50 14.14
N TRP A 220 -1.47 -2.32 12.84
CA TRP A 220 -0.90 -3.23 11.86
C TRP A 220 0.62 -3.14 11.81
N GLN A 221 1.25 -4.30 11.66
CA GLN A 221 2.66 -4.49 11.33
C GLN A 221 2.76 -5.75 10.45
N PRO A 222 3.85 -5.95 9.69
CA PRO A 222 4.05 -7.16 8.90
C PRO A 222 3.90 -8.42 9.77
N GLY A 223 3.14 -9.40 9.28
CA GLY A 223 2.78 -10.61 10.03
C GLY A 223 1.53 -10.50 10.92
N ALA A 224 0.90 -9.33 11.03
CA ALA A 224 -0.38 -9.20 11.73
C ALA A 224 -1.49 -10.02 11.06
N SER A 225 -2.35 -10.65 11.86
CA SER A 225 -3.43 -11.54 11.39
C SER A 225 -4.64 -10.81 10.79
N PHE A 226 -4.68 -9.48 10.89
CA PHE A 226 -5.73 -8.61 10.36
C PHE A 226 -5.15 -7.66 9.31
N SER A 227 -6.03 -7.09 8.48
CA SER A 227 -5.66 -6.18 7.41
C SER A 227 -5.58 -4.72 7.92
N PRO A 228 -4.59 -3.92 7.46
CA PRO A 228 -4.59 -2.48 7.72
C PRO A 228 -5.62 -1.75 6.85
N PHE A 229 -6.16 -2.42 5.82
CA PHE A 229 -7.02 -1.80 4.82
C PHE A 229 -8.49 -1.86 5.22
N HIS A 230 -9.22 -0.78 4.94
CA HIS A 230 -10.63 -0.72 5.27
C HIS A 230 -11.42 -1.82 4.53
N PRO A 231 -12.40 -2.48 5.17
CA PRO A 231 -13.15 -3.58 4.53
C PRO A 231 -13.81 -3.18 3.21
N LEU A 232 -14.46 -2.00 3.16
CA LEU A 232 -15.12 -1.54 1.93
C LEU A 232 -14.11 -1.21 0.81
N PHE A 233 -12.92 -0.71 1.16
CA PHE A 233 -11.85 -0.50 0.18
C PHE A 233 -11.43 -1.82 -0.47
N ARG A 234 -11.27 -2.87 0.34
CA ARG A 234 -10.96 -4.21 -0.16
C ARG A 234 -12.09 -4.79 -0.99
N GLU A 235 -13.32 -4.78 -0.49
CA GLU A 235 -14.51 -5.29 -1.18
C GLU A 235 -14.64 -4.73 -2.60
N ARG A 236 -14.40 -3.42 -2.77
CA ARG A 236 -14.48 -2.77 -4.09
C ARG A 236 -13.28 -3.04 -5.00
N LEU A 237 -12.21 -3.61 -4.48
CA LEU A 237 -11.05 -4.05 -5.27
C LEU A 237 -11.04 -5.57 -5.55
N GLU A 238 -11.76 -6.36 -4.76
CA GLU A 238 -11.85 -7.83 -4.88
C GLU A 238 -12.12 -8.36 -6.31
N PRO A 239 -12.93 -7.70 -7.16
CA PRO A 239 -13.15 -8.20 -8.52
C PRO A 239 -11.90 -8.22 -9.41
N PHE A 240 -10.87 -7.43 -9.08
CA PHE A 240 -9.73 -7.21 -9.97
C PHE A 240 -8.58 -8.17 -9.67
N GLY A 241 -8.18 -8.95 -10.69
CA GLY A 241 -7.11 -9.93 -10.55
C GLY A 241 -5.70 -9.34 -10.53
N VAL A 242 -5.55 -8.05 -10.84
CA VAL A 242 -4.29 -7.31 -10.82
C VAL A 242 -4.49 -5.96 -10.14
N VAL A 243 -3.58 -5.59 -9.23
CA VAL A 243 -3.53 -4.25 -8.63
C VAL A 243 -2.19 -3.58 -8.92
N ARG A 244 -2.22 -2.39 -9.53
CA ARG A 244 -1.01 -1.64 -9.90
C ARG A 244 -0.78 -0.47 -8.96
N PHE A 245 0.45 -0.33 -8.49
CA PHE A 245 0.79 0.59 -7.39
C PHE A 245 1.50 1.88 -7.82
N MET A 246 1.65 2.17 -9.11
CA MET A 246 2.45 3.29 -9.60
C MET A 246 2.23 4.63 -8.84
N GLN A 247 0.97 5.01 -8.66
CA GLN A 247 0.59 6.26 -7.97
C GLN A 247 0.74 6.12 -6.46
N ALA A 248 0.25 5.04 -5.87
CA ALA A 248 0.44 4.73 -4.45
C ALA A 248 1.93 4.70 -4.04
N GLN A 249 2.82 4.18 -4.90
CA GLN A 249 4.27 4.09 -4.69
C GLN A 249 5.01 5.40 -5.01
N GLU A 250 4.33 6.39 -5.62
CA GLU A 250 4.87 7.69 -6.02
C GLU A 250 6.11 7.65 -6.92
N THR A 251 6.13 6.75 -7.91
CA THR A 251 7.35 6.54 -8.71
C THR A 251 7.70 7.67 -9.67
N ASN A 252 6.73 8.49 -10.10
CA ASN A 252 6.96 9.59 -11.04
C ASN A 252 7.87 10.66 -10.45
N THR A 253 7.64 11.01 -9.18
CA THR A 253 8.38 12.05 -8.42
C THR A 253 9.38 11.46 -7.43
N SER A 254 9.66 10.16 -7.53
CA SER A 254 10.45 9.45 -6.52
C SER A 254 11.90 9.89 -6.51
N ASP A 255 12.43 10.18 -5.31
CA ASP A 255 13.85 10.45 -5.10
C ASP A 255 14.63 9.26 -4.49
N ILE A 256 13.98 8.08 -4.40
CA ILE A 256 14.56 6.84 -3.86
C ILE A 256 15.80 6.43 -4.68
N ARG A 257 16.92 6.19 -3.98
CA ARG A 257 18.14 5.63 -4.56
C ARG A 257 18.54 4.32 -3.91
N THR A 258 18.49 4.27 -2.59
CA THR A 258 18.94 3.16 -1.76
C THR A 258 17.79 2.57 -0.95
N TRP A 259 17.98 1.37 -0.41
CA TRP A 259 16.98 0.72 0.45
C TRP A 259 16.53 1.55 1.67
N ALA A 260 17.39 2.45 2.16
CA ALA A 260 17.09 3.31 3.30
C ALA A 260 16.19 4.51 2.96
N ASP A 261 16.04 4.85 1.68
CA ASP A 261 15.25 6.02 1.24
C ASP A 261 13.75 5.71 1.12
N ARG A 262 13.37 4.43 1.25
CA ARG A 262 11.99 3.96 1.10
C ARG A 262 11.19 4.16 2.38
N ARG A 263 9.88 4.20 2.24
CA ARG A 263 8.94 4.04 3.35
C ARG A 263 8.87 2.59 3.81
N ASP A 264 8.80 2.36 5.11
CA ASP A 264 8.55 1.04 5.70
C ASP A 264 7.20 0.99 6.46
N ALA A 265 6.81 -0.22 6.88
CA ALA A 265 5.53 -0.44 7.57
C ALA A 265 5.44 0.19 8.97
N SER A 266 6.57 0.56 9.57
CA SER A 266 6.62 1.19 10.89
C SER A 266 6.47 2.71 10.83
N ASP A 267 6.57 3.31 9.65
CA ASP A 267 6.29 4.72 9.44
C ASP A 267 4.84 5.05 9.80
N ILE A 268 4.69 6.08 10.65
CA ILE A 268 3.40 6.52 11.21
C ILE A 268 2.40 6.99 10.14
N ARG A 269 2.87 7.26 8.92
CA ARG A 269 2.05 7.64 7.77
C ARG A 269 2.43 6.78 6.58
N GLN A 270 1.47 6.46 5.75
CA GLN A 270 1.63 5.82 4.44
C GLN A 270 1.19 6.75 3.29
N SER A 271 0.89 8.02 3.61
CA SER A 271 0.47 9.05 2.66
C SER A 271 1.57 9.58 1.75
N SER A 272 1.20 9.72 0.48
CA SER A 272 1.82 10.46 -0.59
C SER A 272 1.92 11.97 -0.31
N GLY A 273 2.98 12.64 -0.77
CA GLY A 273 3.02 14.10 -0.91
C GLY A 273 4.00 14.90 -0.04
N ILE A 274 3.98 16.22 -0.27
CA ILE A 274 4.90 17.22 0.29
C ILE A 274 4.84 17.20 1.82
N GLY A 275 6.00 17.07 2.47
CA GLY A 275 6.13 17.24 3.93
C GLY A 275 5.40 18.52 4.35
N GLY A 276 4.46 18.41 5.30
CA GLY A 276 3.59 19.51 5.67
C GLY A 276 4.36 20.68 6.29
N SER A 277 5.53 20.37 6.86
CA SER A 277 6.54 21.34 7.27
C SER A 277 7.83 21.10 6.49
N TRP A 278 8.61 22.16 6.27
CA TRP A 278 9.92 22.09 5.63
C TRP A 278 10.95 21.21 6.37
N SER A 279 10.67 20.90 7.63
CA SER A 279 11.49 20.04 8.48
C SER A 279 11.09 18.57 8.43
N GLU A 280 9.93 18.24 7.85
CA GLU A 280 9.57 16.85 7.64
C GLU A 280 10.31 16.29 6.42
N PRO A 281 10.86 15.07 6.52
CA PRO A 281 11.41 14.41 5.34
C PRO A 281 10.30 14.22 4.30
N LEU A 282 10.63 14.45 3.02
CA LEU A 282 9.82 13.96 1.92
C LEU A 282 9.82 12.44 2.00
N ALA A 283 8.63 11.83 1.92
CA ALA A 283 8.49 10.39 2.05
C ALA A 283 7.77 9.87 0.81
N ASN A 284 8.43 8.97 0.07
CA ASN A 284 7.92 8.41 -1.18
C ASN A 284 6.90 7.30 -0.91
N GLY A 285 5.63 7.55 -1.24
CA GLY A 285 4.57 6.55 -1.43
C GLY A 285 4.30 5.55 -0.30
N MET A 286 3.41 4.60 -0.56
CA MET A 286 3.08 3.48 0.31
C MET A 286 4.25 2.50 0.41
N SER A 287 4.50 1.96 1.60
CA SER A 287 5.54 0.96 1.83
C SER A 287 5.27 -0.36 1.11
N LEU A 288 6.35 -1.07 0.78
CA LEU A 288 6.30 -2.38 0.10
C LEU A 288 5.50 -3.42 0.87
N GLU A 289 5.66 -3.42 2.19
CA GLU A 289 4.99 -4.30 3.11
C GLU A 289 3.45 -4.14 3.01
N HIS A 290 2.95 -2.90 2.91
CA HIS A 290 1.52 -2.63 2.72
C HIS A 290 1.05 -3.04 1.32
N MET A 291 1.84 -2.78 0.27
CA MET A 291 1.48 -3.18 -1.09
C MET A 291 1.35 -4.70 -1.24
N VAL A 292 2.32 -5.47 -0.72
CA VAL A 292 2.26 -6.94 -0.69
C VAL A 292 1.08 -7.42 0.16
N ARG A 293 0.83 -6.76 1.30
CA ARG A 293 -0.32 -7.08 2.14
C ARG A 293 -1.64 -6.90 1.40
N LEU A 294 -1.82 -5.80 0.66
CA LEU A 294 -3.05 -5.54 -0.10
C LEU A 294 -3.24 -6.61 -1.17
N ALA A 295 -2.19 -6.94 -1.92
CA ALA A 295 -2.24 -7.96 -2.95
C ALA A 295 -2.64 -9.34 -2.38
N ASN A 296 -2.06 -9.74 -1.25
CA ASN A 296 -2.41 -10.98 -0.57
C ASN A 296 -3.86 -10.95 -0.03
N ASP A 297 -4.30 -9.84 0.57
CA ASP A 297 -5.68 -9.70 1.07
C ASP A 297 -6.73 -9.80 -0.05
N LEU A 298 -6.40 -9.35 -1.26
CA LEU A 298 -7.28 -9.38 -2.43
C LEU A 298 -7.17 -10.65 -3.27
N ASP A 299 -6.21 -11.53 -2.98
CA ASP A 299 -5.81 -12.62 -3.88
C ASP A 299 -5.48 -12.10 -5.30
N ALA A 300 -4.81 -10.94 -5.40
CA ALA A 300 -4.51 -10.28 -6.67
C ALA A 300 -3.00 -10.30 -6.99
N ASP A 301 -2.65 -10.30 -8.27
CA ASP A 301 -1.27 -10.17 -8.74
C ASP A 301 -0.84 -8.69 -8.63
N PRO A 302 0.22 -8.34 -7.88
CA PRO A 302 0.67 -6.95 -7.80
C PRO A 302 1.47 -6.53 -9.02
N TRP A 303 1.32 -5.27 -9.44
CA TRP A 303 2.18 -4.62 -10.42
C TRP A 303 2.96 -3.48 -9.77
N PHE A 304 4.28 -3.66 -9.70
CA PHE A 304 5.24 -2.73 -9.11
C PHE A 304 6.01 -1.94 -10.17
N ASN A 305 6.37 -0.71 -9.84
CA ASN A 305 7.17 0.18 -10.67
C ASN A 305 8.48 0.49 -9.96
N MET A 306 9.64 0.12 -10.51
CA MET A 306 10.92 0.41 -9.87
C MET A 306 11.25 1.91 -9.98
N PRO A 307 11.67 2.59 -8.88
CA PRO A 307 12.11 3.98 -8.93
C PRO A 307 13.27 4.17 -9.91
N HIS A 308 13.23 5.24 -10.70
CA HIS A 308 14.18 5.46 -11.80
C HIS A 308 15.64 5.65 -11.36
N MET A 309 15.88 6.04 -10.11
CA MET A 309 17.23 6.19 -9.53
C MET A 309 17.62 5.05 -8.59
N ALA A 310 16.78 4.03 -8.41
CA ALA A 310 17.07 2.92 -7.51
C ALA A 310 18.36 2.21 -7.92
N ASP A 311 19.20 1.89 -6.95
CA ASP A 311 20.39 1.06 -7.14
C ASP A 311 20.05 -0.44 -7.14
N ASP A 312 21.01 -1.26 -7.56
CA ASP A 312 20.84 -2.71 -7.64
C ASP A 312 20.50 -3.35 -6.28
N THR A 313 20.95 -2.74 -5.17
CA THR A 313 20.68 -3.25 -3.81
C THR A 313 19.22 -3.03 -3.44
N PHE A 314 18.68 -1.85 -3.74
CA PHE A 314 17.26 -1.56 -3.59
C PHE A 314 16.43 -2.56 -4.39
N VAL A 315 16.69 -2.71 -5.69
CA VAL A 315 15.91 -3.56 -6.59
C VAL A 315 15.96 -5.02 -6.12
N ARG A 316 17.14 -5.50 -5.72
CA ARG A 316 17.31 -6.87 -5.21
C ARG A 316 16.59 -7.10 -3.89
N ASN A 317 16.65 -6.16 -2.95
CA ASN A 317 15.95 -6.27 -1.67
C ASN A 317 14.43 -6.21 -1.86
N PHE A 318 13.94 -5.35 -2.74
CA PHE A 318 12.53 -5.26 -3.09
C PHE A 318 12.04 -6.60 -3.67
N ALA A 319 12.72 -7.10 -4.71
CA ALA A 319 12.39 -8.38 -5.33
C ALA A 319 12.43 -9.55 -4.33
N THR A 320 13.43 -9.54 -3.42
CA THR A 320 13.59 -10.57 -2.38
C THR A 320 12.40 -10.56 -1.42
N TYR A 321 12.02 -9.37 -0.94
CA TYR A 321 10.87 -9.22 -0.06
C TYR A 321 9.58 -9.72 -0.74
N VAL A 322 9.35 -9.34 -2.01
CA VAL A 322 8.18 -9.81 -2.77
C VAL A 322 8.20 -11.33 -2.93
N ARG A 323 9.32 -11.93 -3.32
CA ARG A 323 9.43 -13.40 -3.47
C ARG A 323 9.04 -14.14 -2.20
N ASP A 324 9.49 -13.63 -1.05
CA ASP A 324 9.40 -14.28 0.25
C ASP A 324 8.04 -14.04 0.95
N ASN A 325 7.35 -12.94 0.62
CA ASN A 325 6.13 -12.52 1.34
C ASN A 325 4.86 -12.47 0.46
N LEU A 326 4.98 -12.46 -0.87
CA LEU A 326 3.84 -12.60 -1.76
C LEU A 326 3.39 -14.06 -1.78
N GLU A 327 2.08 -14.30 -1.75
CA GLU A 327 1.51 -15.66 -1.78
C GLU A 327 2.09 -16.51 -2.93
N PRO A 328 2.46 -17.79 -2.71
CA PRO A 328 3.17 -18.61 -3.71
C PRO A 328 2.44 -18.77 -5.05
N GLY A 329 1.11 -18.68 -5.04
CA GLY A 329 0.26 -18.77 -6.24
C GLY A 329 0.06 -17.46 -7.01
N ARG A 330 0.71 -16.36 -6.60
CA ARG A 330 0.62 -15.04 -7.25
C ARG A 330 1.86 -14.72 -8.08
N LYS A 331 1.67 -13.83 -9.06
CA LYS A 331 2.71 -13.28 -9.93
C LYS A 331 2.95 -11.81 -9.62
N ALA A 332 4.19 -11.37 -9.67
CA ALA A 332 4.55 -9.97 -9.63
C ALA A 332 4.79 -9.43 -11.06
N TYR A 333 4.01 -8.46 -11.49
CA TYR A 333 4.30 -7.65 -12.65
C TYR A 333 5.31 -6.58 -12.25
N VAL A 334 6.37 -6.41 -13.04
CA VAL A 334 7.46 -5.49 -12.71
C VAL A 334 7.79 -4.64 -13.91
N GLU A 335 7.80 -3.33 -13.68
CA GLU A 335 8.07 -2.30 -14.68
C GLU A 335 9.18 -1.37 -14.18
N TRP A 336 10.04 -0.88 -15.07
CA TRP A 336 10.99 0.18 -14.71
C TRP A 336 10.40 1.56 -14.93
N SER A 337 10.27 2.31 -13.85
CA SER A 337 9.72 3.67 -13.82
C SER A 337 8.35 3.79 -14.53
N ASN A 338 7.89 5.00 -14.76
CA ASN A 338 6.63 5.34 -15.41
C ASN A 338 6.75 6.78 -15.99
N GLU A 339 5.94 7.12 -17.00
CA GLU A 339 5.92 8.46 -17.63
C GLU A 339 7.27 8.97 -18.16
N ILE A 340 8.19 8.10 -18.57
CA ILE A 340 9.48 8.45 -19.19
C ILE A 340 9.33 9.16 -20.55
N TRP A 341 8.12 9.17 -21.11
CA TRP A 341 7.75 9.89 -22.32
C TRP A 341 7.32 11.35 -22.05
N ASN A 342 6.99 11.66 -20.81
CA ASN A 342 6.43 12.95 -20.42
C ASN A 342 7.54 13.89 -19.95
N PHE A 343 7.79 14.95 -20.73
CA PHE A 343 8.88 15.90 -20.46
C PHE A 343 8.43 17.10 -19.61
N ALA A 344 7.21 17.06 -19.08
CA ALA A 344 6.69 18.12 -18.22
C ALA A 344 7.32 18.10 -16.81
N TYR A 345 7.06 19.16 -16.05
CA TYR A 345 7.40 19.22 -14.63
C TYR A 345 6.55 18.22 -13.84
N GLY A 346 7.14 17.50 -12.88
CA GLY A 346 6.49 16.40 -12.12
C GLY A 346 6.65 15.00 -12.72
N PHE A 347 7.52 14.85 -13.73
CA PHE A 347 7.90 13.58 -14.35
C PHE A 347 9.43 13.43 -14.34
N GLU A 348 9.98 13.24 -13.15
CA GLU A 348 11.41 13.31 -12.83
C GLU A 348 12.21 12.22 -13.57
N ALA A 349 11.61 11.05 -13.81
CA ALA A 349 12.25 9.97 -14.55
C ALA A 349 12.64 10.37 -15.98
N SER A 350 11.74 11.03 -16.71
CA SER A 350 12.04 11.53 -18.07
C SER A 350 13.18 12.56 -18.05
N GLN A 351 13.16 13.46 -17.07
CA GLN A 351 14.22 14.45 -16.89
C GLN A 351 15.56 13.79 -16.53
N TRP A 352 15.54 12.76 -15.69
CA TRP A 352 16.71 11.98 -15.32
C TRP A 352 17.31 11.28 -16.55
N VAL A 353 16.50 10.59 -17.37
CA VAL A 353 16.97 9.96 -18.61
C VAL A 353 17.54 11.02 -19.57
N ALA A 354 16.88 12.16 -19.70
CA ALA A 354 17.37 13.27 -20.51
C ALA A 354 18.73 13.80 -20.01
N ALA A 355 19.00 13.77 -18.70
CA ALA A 355 20.32 14.08 -18.15
C ALA A 355 21.35 12.98 -18.47
N GLN A 356 20.96 11.69 -18.40
CA GLN A 356 21.84 10.57 -18.74
C GLN A 356 22.35 10.66 -20.18
N THR A 357 21.52 11.10 -21.14
CA THR A 357 21.93 11.26 -22.55
C THR A 357 23.07 12.27 -22.75
N ARG A 358 23.33 13.15 -21.77
CA ARG A 358 24.38 14.18 -21.83
C ARG A 358 25.72 13.73 -21.23
N LEU A 359 25.76 12.55 -20.61
CA LEU A 359 26.98 12.01 -20.01
C LEU A 359 27.92 11.44 -21.09
N PRO A 360 29.25 11.66 -20.98
CA PRO A 360 30.21 11.16 -21.97
C PRO A 360 30.14 9.65 -22.23
N GLU A 361 29.91 8.85 -21.19
CA GLU A 361 29.78 7.40 -21.24
C GLU A 361 28.53 6.92 -21.99
N ASN A 362 27.51 7.78 -22.14
CA ASN A 362 26.27 7.49 -22.87
C ASN A 362 26.24 8.13 -24.26
N SER A 363 27.38 8.64 -24.74
CA SER A 363 27.47 9.31 -26.04
C SER A 363 26.97 8.41 -27.17
N GLY A 364 25.98 8.91 -27.93
CA GLY A 364 25.36 8.18 -29.04
C GLY A 364 24.14 7.32 -28.67
N LEU A 365 23.80 7.19 -27.38
CA LEU A 365 22.57 6.52 -26.95
C LEU A 365 21.37 7.49 -26.98
N THR A 366 20.25 7.01 -27.47
CA THR A 366 18.96 7.73 -27.42
C THR A 366 18.29 7.57 -26.06
N HIS A 367 17.34 8.47 -25.75
CA HIS A 367 16.51 8.41 -24.54
C HIS A 367 15.87 7.03 -24.32
N TRP A 368 15.31 6.44 -25.38
CA TRP A 368 14.65 5.14 -25.32
C TRP A 368 15.63 3.97 -25.16
N GLN A 369 16.85 4.10 -25.70
CA GLN A 369 17.90 3.09 -25.49
C GLN A 369 18.41 3.09 -24.05
N ILE A 370 18.56 4.28 -23.44
CA ILE A 370 18.91 4.39 -22.01
C ILE A 370 17.78 3.79 -21.17
N THR A 371 16.52 4.15 -21.47
CA THR A 371 15.36 3.58 -20.79
C THR A 371 15.34 2.06 -20.87
N GLY A 372 15.44 1.48 -22.07
CA GLY A 372 15.44 0.03 -22.22
C GLY A 372 16.64 -0.66 -21.56
N ARG A 373 17.81 0.00 -21.49
CA ARG A 373 18.97 -0.51 -20.74
C ARG A 373 18.69 -0.57 -19.23
N GLU A 374 18.17 0.50 -18.64
CA GLU A 374 17.84 0.51 -17.21
C GLU A 374 16.70 -0.46 -16.88
N ALA A 375 15.67 -0.52 -17.74
CA ALA A 375 14.62 -1.51 -17.61
C ALA A 375 15.18 -2.94 -17.64
N LYS A 376 16.07 -3.24 -18.59
CA LYS A 376 16.75 -4.54 -18.68
C LYS A 376 17.48 -4.88 -17.39
N ARG A 377 18.27 -3.94 -16.85
CA ARG A 377 19.05 -4.12 -15.61
C ARG A 377 18.14 -4.60 -14.47
N ASP A 378 17.02 -3.92 -14.26
CA ASP A 378 16.09 -4.27 -13.18
C ASP A 378 15.42 -5.62 -13.43
N MET A 379 14.96 -5.88 -14.66
CA MET A 379 14.33 -7.16 -15.01
C MET A 379 15.30 -8.34 -14.88
N ASP A 380 16.59 -8.15 -15.14
CA ASP A 380 17.61 -9.17 -14.93
C ASP A 380 17.82 -9.44 -13.42
N ILE A 381 17.88 -8.40 -12.58
CA ILE A 381 17.98 -8.56 -11.11
C ILE A 381 16.77 -9.31 -10.55
N TRP A 382 15.56 -8.96 -10.99
CA TRP A 382 14.35 -9.68 -10.62
C TRP A 382 14.39 -11.13 -11.06
N SER A 383 14.86 -11.40 -12.28
CA SER A 383 15.03 -12.76 -12.80
C SER A 383 16.00 -13.58 -11.94
N ASP A 384 17.12 -12.98 -11.53
CA ASP A 384 18.11 -13.63 -10.65
C ASP A 384 17.51 -13.98 -9.29
N VAL A 385 16.78 -13.05 -8.67
CA VAL A 385 16.15 -13.26 -7.36
C VAL A 385 15.08 -14.36 -7.39
N PHE A 386 14.34 -14.45 -8.50
CA PHE A 386 13.31 -15.45 -8.75
C PHE A 386 13.84 -16.70 -9.50
N THR A 387 15.14 -16.97 -9.46
CA THR A 387 15.71 -18.20 -10.02
C THR A 387 14.99 -19.43 -9.47
N GLY A 388 14.51 -20.30 -10.37
CA GLY A 388 13.69 -21.47 -10.01
C GLY A 388 12.19 -21.18 -9.83
N GLN A 389 11.77 -19.91 -9.85
CA GLN A 389 10.38 -19.45 -9.71
C GLN A 389 10.00 -18.43 -10.80
N ALA A 390 10.61 -18.51 -12.00
CA ALA A 390 10.40 -17.53 -13.07
C ALA A 390 8.93 -17.36 -13.51
N GLY A 391 8.08 -18.37 -13.29
CA GLY A 391 6.63 -18.28 -13.55
C GLY A 391 5.87 -17.35 -12.60
N ARG A 392 6.51 -16.86 -11.53
CA ARG A 392 5.96 -15.91 -10.55
C ARG A 392 6.29 -14.44 -10.86
N ILE A 393 6.94 -14.15 -11.98
CA ILE A 393 7.21 -12.77 -12.40
C ILE A 393 6.76 -12.54 -13.85
N VAL A 394 6.33 -11.30 -14.14
CA VAL A 394 6.07 -10.81 -15.48
C VAL A 394 6.89 -9.53 -15.67
N ARG A 395 7.93 -9.60 -16.49
CA ARG A 395 8.82 -8.47 -16.78
C ARG A 395 8.22 -7.61 -17.86
N VAL A 396 7.92 -6.36 -17.56
CA VAL A 396 7.16 -5.49 -18.45
C VAL A 396 8.09 -4.52 -19.18
N ALA A 397 8.10 -4.63 -20.51
CA ALA A 397 8.62 -3.58 -21.39
C ALA A 397 7.54 -2.51 -21.54
N ALA A 398 7.65 -1.43 -20.76
CA ALA A 398 6.69 -0.35 -20.81
C ALA A 398 6.84 0.42 -22.14
N GLY A 399 5.83 0.32 -22.99
CA GLY A 399 5.71 1.05 -24.25
C GLY A 399 5.52 2.55 -24.06
N GLN A 400 5.09 2.96 -22.85
CA GLN A 400 5.15 4.34 -22.35
C GLN A 400 4.45 5.30 -23.33
N SER A 401 3.11 5.20 -23.37
CA SER A 401 2.13 5.77 -24.32
C SER A 401 1.62 4.77 -25.39
N VAL A 402 0.87 5.26 -26.38
CA VAL A 402 0.25 4.52 -27.49
C VAL A 402 1.16 4.39 -28.72
N ASN A 403 2.45 4.68 -28.57
CA ASN A 403 3.40 4.81 -29.68
C ASN A 403 4.23 3.53 -29.85
N ASP A 404 3.86 2.70 -30.81
CA ASP A 404 4.51 1.42 -31.14
C ASP A 404 5.99 1.57 -31.52
N TRP A 405 6.38 2.70 -32.12
CA TRP A 405 7.79 2.97 -32.40
C TRP A 405 8.61 3.17 -31.11
N VAL A 406 8.07 3.87 -30.10
CA VAL A 406 8.76 4.05 -28.80
C VAL A 406 8.91 2.70 -28.12
N THR A 407 7.82 1.94 -28.05
CA THR A 407 7.80 0.58 -27.51
C THR A 407 8.85 -0.31 -28.16
N ALA A 408 8.95 -0.29 -29.50
CA ALA A 408 9.93 -1.09 -30.22
C ALA A 408 11.38 -0.74 -29.83
N ARG A 409 11.70 0.55 -29.63
CA ARG A 409 13.05 0.99 -29.19
C ARG A 409 13.41 0.51 -27.80
N ILE A 410 12.45 0.53 -26.88
CA ILE A 410 12.66 0.05 -25.50
C ILE A 410 12.84 -1.47 -25.53
N ALA A 411 11.95 -2.20 -26.20
CA ALA A 411 12.03 -3.65 -26.34
C ALA A 411 13.34 -4.12 -26.99
N ASP A 412 13.80 -3.43 -28.05
CA ASP A 412 15.09 -3.69 -28.71
C ASP A 412 16.26 -3.56 -27.72
N ALA A 413 16.27 -2.49 -26.93
CA ALA A 413 17.31 -2.23 -25.94
C ALA A 413 17.27 -3.19 -24.75
N MET A 414 16.08 -3.73 -24.41
CA MET A 414 15.92 -4.79 -23.42
C MET A 414 16.40 -6.16 -23.88
N GLN A 415 16.61 -6.36 -25.19
CA GLN A 415 17.21 -7.57 -25.78
C GLN A 415 16.50 -8.87 -25.36
N GLY A 416 15.18 -8.83 -25.18
CA GLY A 416 14.36 -9.99 -24.82
C GLY A 416 14.24 -10.29 -23.32
N SER A 417 14.78 -9.45 -22.43
CA SER A 417 14.55 -9.52 -20.97
C SER A 417 13.17 -8.97 -20.56
N PHE A 418 12.11 -9.34 -21.26
CA PHE A 418 10.72 -8.95 -20.95
C PHE A 418 9.74 -10.05 -21.37
N ASP A 419 8.60 -10.16 -20.69
CA ASP A 419 7.53 -11.12 -20.96
C ASP A 419 6.28 -10.46 -21.55
N ALA A 420 6.19 -9.14 -21.40
CA ALA A 420 5.04 -8.37 -21.80
C ALA A 420 5.44 -6.98 -22.29
N ILE A 421 4.59 -6.41 -23.13
CA ILE A 421 4.62 -5.03 -23.58
C ILE A 421 3.41 -4.32 -22.98
N ALA A 422 3.61 -3.16 -22.36
CA ALA A 422 2.51 -2.40 -21.77
C ALA A 422 2.23 -1.08 -22.49
N ILE A 423 0.95 -0.73 -22.64
CA ILE A 423 0.43 0.45 -23.37
C ILE A 423 -0.64 1.20 -22.58
N ALA A 424 -1.05 2.38 -23.08
CA ALA A 424 -2.14 3.17 -22.51
C ALA A 424 -3.25 3.47 -23.53
N PRO A 425 -4.17 2.53 -23.84
CA PRO A 425 -5.16 2.67 -24.91
C PRO A 425 -6.33 3.61 -24.54
N TYR A 426 -6.04 4.87 -24.23
CA TYR A 426 -7.08 5.86 -23.93
C TYR A 426 -8.02 6.13 -25.11
N PHE A 427 -9.29 6.39 -24.80
CA PHE A 427 -10.26 6.91 -25.76
C PHE A 427 -10.78 8.28 -25.31
N SER A 428 -10.80 9.26 -26.22
CA SER A 428 -11.34 10.59 -25.93
C SER A 428 -11.59 11.37 -27.24
N PRO A 429 -12.36 12.47 -27.20
CA PRO A 429 -12.51 13.35 -28.35
C PRO A 429 -11.14 13.81 -28.85
N SER A 430 -10.95 13.78 -30.17
CA SER A 430 -9.70 14.20 -30.82
C SER A 430 -9.40 15.67 -30.57
N GLY A 431 -8.13 16.06 -30.73
CA GLY A 431 -7.74 17.48 -30.63
C GLY A 431 -8.51 18.40 -31.59
N ALA A 432 -8.91 17.89 -32.76
CA ALA A 432 -9.73 18.64 -33.71
C ALA A 432 -11.18 18.83 -33.23
N GLN A 433 -11.79 17.80 -32.64
CA GLN A 433 -13.12 17.91 -32.02
C GLN A 433 -13.07 18.88 -30.83
N ARG A 434 -12.08 18.73 -29.93
CA ARG A 434 -11.89 19.61 -28.77
C ARG A 434 -11.68 21.08 -29.16
N ALA A 435 -11.00 21.34 -30.27
CA ALA A 435 -10.81 22.71 -30.78
C ALA A 435 -12.13 23.40 -31.17
N SER A 436 -13.20 22.64 -31.43
CA SER A 436 -14.53 23.17 -31.72
C SER A 436 -15.42 23.35 -30.48
N TYR A 437 -15.01 22.82 -29.32
CA TYR A 437 -15.81 22.85 -28.10
C TYR A 437 -15.81 24.24 -27.45
N THR A 438 -16.93 24.58 -26.84
CA THR A 438 -17.18 25.87 -26.17
C THR A 438 -17.96 25.65 -24.87
N SER A 439 -18.30 26.71 -24.14
CA SER A 439 -19.21 26.59 -22.99
C SER A 439 -20.62 26.08 -23.35
N ALA A 440 -20.99 26.06 -24.64
CA ALA A 440 -22.25 25.51 -25.13
C ALA A 440 -22.15 24.03 -25.55
N THR A 441 -20.98 23.40 -25.46
CA THR A 441 -20.82 21.97 -25.77
C THR A 441 -21.70 21.13 -24.84
N THR A 442 -22.48 20.22 -25.42
CA THR A 442 -23.42 19.37 -24.69
C THR A 442 -22.80 18.03 -24.30
N VAL A 443 -23.37 17.40 -23.27
CA VAL A 443 -23.01 16.03 -22.85
C VAL A 443 -23.15 15.03 -24.01
N ASP A 444 -24.22 15.16 -24.81
CA ASP A 444 -24.47 14.31 -25.98
C ASP A 444 -23.35 14.40 -27.02
N GLN A 445 -22.86 15.61 -27.29
CA GLN A 445 -21.76 15.83 -28.23
C GLN A 445 -20.48 15.16 -27.71
N VAL A 446 -20.17 15.35 -26.41
CA VAL A 446 -18.97 14.73 -25.79
C VAL A 446 -19.05 13.21 -25.84
N LEU A 447 -20.20 12.62 -25.50
CA LEU A 447 -20.39 11.17 -25.52
C LEU A 447 -20.29 10.59 -26.92
N ALA A 448 -20.91 11.23 -27.93
CA ALA A 448 -20.83 10.79 -29.32
C ALA A 448 -19.38 10.80 -29.84
N ASP A 449 -18.65 11.89 -29.59
CA ASP A 449 -17.25 12.03 -29.99
C ASP A 449 -16.34 11.05 -29.24
N THR A 450 -16.64 10.77 -27.97
CA THR A 450 -15.92 9.80 -27.14
C THR A 450 -16.15 8.37 -27.63
N ALA A 451 -17.39 7.98 -27.89
CA ALA A 451 -17.73 6.66 -28.44
C ALA A 451 -17.05 6.42 -29.80
N ALA A 452 -17.05 7.42 -30.68
CA ALA A 452 -16.39 7.34 -31.99
C ALA A 452 -14.86 7.12 -31.86
N SER A 453 -14.24 7.58 -30.78
CA SER A 453 -12.80 7.48 -30.55
C SER A 453 -12.32 6.08 -30.10
N VAL A 454 -13.22 5.21 -29.64
CA VAL A 454 -12.90 3.83 -29.17
C VAL A 454 -12.13 3.04 -30.23
N GLY A 455 -12.45 3.23 -31.52
CA GLY A 455 -11.72 2.57 -32.61
C GLY A 455 -10.24 2.98 -32.72
N GLY A 456 -9.87 4.16 -32.21
CA GLY A 456 -8.47 4.57 -32.08
C GLY A 456 -7.71 3.74 -31.06
N ALA A 457 -8.29 3.53 -29.87
CA ALA A 457 -7.71 2.71 -28.83
C ALA A 457 -7.52 1.24 -29.27
N VAL A 458 -8.51 0.67 -29.97
CA VAL A 458 -8.43 -0.68 -30.55
C VAL A 458 -7.26 -0.81 -31.53
N ARG A 459 -7.07 0.16 -32.44
CA ARG A 459 -5.93 0.16 -33.38
C ARG A 459 -4.60 0.23 -32.66
N THR A 460 -4.51 0.93 -31.53
CA THR A 460 -3.30 0.94 -30.71
C THR A 460 -2.97 -0.47 -30.21
N VAL A 461 -3.96 -1.22 -29.71
CA VAL A 461 -3.77 -2.63 -29.30
C VAL A 461 -3.29 -3.47 -30.47
N GLU A 462 -3.98 -3.42 -31.62
CA GLU A 462 -3.62 -4.20 -32.82
C GLU A 462 -2.18 -3.90 -33.31
N ASN A 463 -1.74 -2.65 -33.25
CA ASN A 463 -0.37 -2.26 -33.59
C ASN A 463 0.66 -2.91 -32.66
N HIS A 464 0.39 -2.90 -31.35
CA HIS A 464 1.28 -3.48 -30.36
C HIS A 464 1.23 -5.01 -30.34
N GLN A 465 0.09 -5.60 -30.69
CA GLN A 465 -0.02 -7.04 -30.89
C GLN A 465 0.92 -7.51 -32.00
N ARG A 466 0.98 -6.79 -33.13
CA ARG A 466 1.94 -7.11 -34.20
C ARG A 466 3.40 -7.03 -33.75
N LEU A 467 3.73 -6.07 -32.88
CA LEU A 467 5.07 -5.97 -32.28
C LEU A 467 5.34 -7.15 -31.35
N ALA A 468 4.38 -7.51 -30.50
CA ALA A 468 4.46 -8.65 -29.58
C ALA A 468 4.65 -9.96 -30.35
N ASP A 469 3.85 -10.20 -31.40
CA ASP A 469 3.95 -11.38 -32.27
C ASP A 469 5.34 -11.50 -32.93
N ALA A 470 5.91 -10.37 -33.38
CA ALA A 470 7.24 -10.35 -33.97
C ALA A 470 8.33 -10.73 -32.95
N TRP A 471 8.21 -10.25 -31.72
CA TRP A 471 9.11 -10.63 -30.63
C TRP A 471 8.90 -12.07 -30.17
N ALA A 472 7.65 -12.53 -30.11
CA ALA A 472 7.32 -13.90 -29.75
C ALA A 472 7.94 -14.88 -30.75
N ALA A 473 7.84 -14.59 -32.05
CA ALA A 473 8.49 -15.36 -33.11
C ALA A 473 10.03 -15.36 -32.97
N ARG A 474 10.62 -14.23 -32.55
CA ARG A 474 12.08 -14.10 -32.35
C ARG A 474 12.59 -14.85 -31.13
N LEU A 475 11.82 -14.86 -30.04
CA LEU A 475 12.23 -15.43 -28.75
C LEU A 475 11.74 -16.86 -28.51
N GLY A 476 10.80 -17.35 -29.34
CA GLY A 476 10.22 -18.69 -29.20
C GLY A 476 9.32 -18.84 -27.97
N ARG A 477 8.70 -17.75 -27.51
CA ARG A 477 7.78 -17.71 -26.37
C ARG A 477 6.78 -16.57 -26.51
N ASP A 478 5.60 -16.71 -25.94
CA ASP A 478 4.57 -15.68 -26.02
C ASP A 478 5.02 -14.37 -25.36
N ILE A 479 4.62 -13.25 -25.95
CA ILE A 479 4.79 -11.89 -25.41
C ILE A 479 3.41 -11.29 -25.24
N GLN A 480 3.08 -10.89 -24.03
CA GLN A 480 1.75 -10.35 -23.72
C GLN A 480 1.63 -8.88 -24.14
N VAL A 481 0.41 -8.44 -24.43
CA VAL A 481 0.07 -7.02 -24.55
C VAL A 481 -0.83 -6.63 -23.39
N LEU A 482 -0.35 -5.69 -22.57
CA LEU A 482 -1.02 -5.22 -21.35
C LEU A 482 -1.41 -3.75 -21.53
N ALA A 483 -2.53 -3.33 -20.97
CA ALA A 483 -2.76 -1.92 -20.68
C ALA A 483 -2.34 -1.64 -19.25
N TYR A 484 -1.33 -0.78 -19.03
CA TYR A 484 -0.94 -0.33 -17.69
C TYR A 484 -1.91 0.73 -17.14
N GLU A 485 -2.64 1.38 -18.04
CA GLU A 485 -3.75 2.27 -17.75
C GLU A 485 -4.68 2.36 -18.97
N GLY A 486 -5.97 2.55 -18.74
CA GLY A 486 -6.91 2.77 -19.81
C GLY A 486 -8.23 3.34 -19.30
N GLY A 487 -9.13 3.59 -20.23
CA GLY A 487 -10.38 4.30 -19.98
C GLY A 487 -10.46 5.57 -20.81
N HIS A 488 -11.42 6.43 -20.48
CA HIS A 488 -11.51 7.70 -21.16
C HIS A 488 -10.49 8.71 -20.63
N HIS A 489 -10.02 9.61 -21.50
CA HIS A 489 -9.14 10.71 -21.12
C HIS A 489 -9.84 12.08 -21.32
N LEU A 490 -10.93 12.30 -20.60
CA LEU A 490 -11.76 13.52 -20.66
C LEU A 490 -11.19 14.66 -19.80
N ASP A 491 -9.95 15.03 -20.09
CA ASP A 491 -9.27 16.19 -19.53
C ASP A 491 -9.54 17.43 -20.40
N GLY A 492 -10.17 18.46 -19.85
CA GLY A 492 -10.44 19.72 -20.54
C GLY A 492 -9.47 20.85 -20.19
N GLY A 493 -8.51 20.67 -19.29
CA GLY A 493 -7.50 21.67 -18.94
C GLY A 493 -8.07 23.03 -18.51
N ASN A 494 -9.13 23.04 -17.68
CA ASN A 494 -9.91 24.25 -17.33
C ASN A 494 -10.61 24.94 -18.52
N SER A 495 -10.84 24.24 -19.64
CA SER A 495 -11.55 24.83 -20.78
C SER A 495 -13.03 25.11 -20.45
N PRO A 496 -13.70 26.00 -21.20
CA PRO A 496 -15.12 26.33 -20.97
C PRO A 496 -16.09 25.14 -21.03
N TYR A 497 -15.69 24.02 -21.64
CA TYR A 497 -16.46 22.77 -21.76
C TYR A 497 -16.15 21.73 -20.67
N GLN A 498 -15.32 22.05 -19.68
CA GLN A 498 -14.90 21.10 -18.63
C GLN A 498 -16.08 20.48 -17.86
N ASN A 499 -17.14 21.27 -17.63
CA ASN A 499 -18.34 20.77 -16.97
C ASN A 499 -19.07 19.70 -17.82
N ALA A 500 -19.09 19.85 -19.14
CA ALA A 500 -19.68 18.84 -20.03
C ALA A 500 -18.87 17.54 -20.01
N PHE A 501 -17.54 17.61 -19.86
CA PHE A 501 -16.69 16.43 -19.68
C PHE A 501 -16.99 15.71 -18.37
N TYR A 502 -17.09 16.44 -17.26
CA TYR A 502 -17.46 15.87 -15.97
C TYR A 502 -18.84 15.20 -15.99
N GLN A 503 -19.83 15.88 -16.58
CA GLN A 503 -21.19 15.33 -16.71
C GLN A 503 -21.22 14.11 -17.64
N ALA A 504 -20.47 14.11 -18.74
CA ALA A 504 -20.37 12.96 -19.64
C ALA A 504 -19.70 11.76 -18.99
N ALA A 505 -18.65 11.96 -18.17
CA ALA A 505 -18.04 10.88 -17.41
C ALA A 505 -19.06 10.22 -16.46
N ASN A 506 -19.92 11.01 -15.82
CA ASN A 506 -20.90 10.50 -14.86
C ASN A 506 -22.24 10.03 -15.50
N ASP A 507 -22.38 10.12 -16.82
CA ASP A 507 -23.58 9.71 -17.55
C ASP A 507 -23.63 8.17 -17.70
N GLN A 508 -24.82 7.57 -17.55
CA GLN A 508 -25.02 6.13 -17.72
C GLN A 508 -24.50 5.60 -19.06
N ARG A 509 -24.64 6.38 -20.14
CA ARG A 509 -24.16 6.03 -21.49
C ARG A 509 -22.65 5.85 -21.53
N MET A 510 -21.89 6.48 -20.63
CA MET A 510 -20.46 6.23 -20.53
C MET A 510 -20.16 4.79 -20.08
N GLY A 511 -20.97 4.23 -19.17
CA GLY A 511 -20.89 2.82 -18.80
C GLY A 511 -21.07 1.90 -20.02
N GLU A 512 -21.99 2.21 -20.92
CA GLU A 512 -22.19 1.47 -22.18
C GLU A 512 -20.99 1.60 -23.12
N ILE A 513 -20.41 2.80 -23.24
CA ILE A 513 -19.18 3.04 -24.01
C ILE A 513 -18.02 2.20 -23.45
N TYR A 514 -17.85 2.13 -22.13
CA TYR A 514 -16.85 1.25 -21.51
C TYR A 514 -17.09 -0.22 -21.85
N ARG A 515 -18.35 -0.68 -21.82
CA ARG A 515 -18.69 -2.07 -22.20
C ARG A 515 -18.32 -2.38 -23.65
N ASP A 516 -18.57 -1.47 -24.60
CA ASP A 516 -18.12 -1.61 -25.99
C ASP A 516 -16.60 -1.61 -26.09
N TYR A 517 -15.96 -0.63 -25.45
CA TYR A 517 -14.51 -0.47 -25.42
C TYR A 517 -13.81 -1.75 -24.92
N LEU A 518 -14.18 -2.26 -23.73
CA LEU A 518 -13.59 -3.46 -23.15
C LEU A 518 -13.80 -4.69 -24.02
N ARG A 519 -14.97 -4.85 -24.65
CA ARG A 519 -15.22 -5.93 -25.61
C ARG A 519 -14.32 -5.88 -26.82
N ARG A 520 -14.06 -4.68 -27.32
CA ARG A 520 -13.23 -4.49 -28.50
C ARG A 520 -11.75 -4.59 -28.20
N LEU A 521 -11.32 -4.26 -26.98
CA LEU A 521 -9.94 -4.54 -26.54
C LEU A 521 -9.69 -6.05 -26.40
N ASP A 522 -10.61 -6.80 -25.78
CA ASP A 522 -10.55 -8.27 -25.70
C ASP A 522 -10.48 -8.88 -27.11
N ALA A 523 -11.35 -8.44 -28.02
CA ALA A 523 -11.35 -8.90 -29.41
C ALA A 523 -10.07 -8.51 -30.20
N ALA A 524 -9.38 -7.45 -29.79
CA ALA A 524 -8.13 -7.01 -30.39
C ALA A 524 -6.89 -7.76 -29.86
N GLY A 525 -7.08 -8.66 -28.88
CA GLY A 525 -6.02 -9.50 -28.34
C GLY A 525 -5.32 -8.93 -27.10
N LEU A 526 -5.90 -7.95 -26.41
CA LEU A 526 -5.33 -7.44 -25.15
C LEU A 526 -5.36 -8.53 -24.07
N ASP A 527 -4.23 -8.82 -23.43
CA ASP A 527 -4.13 -9.87 -22.40
C ASP A 527 -4.62 -9.39 -21.03
N LEU A 528 -4.34 -8.14 -20.68
CA LEU A 528 -4.66 -7.51 -19.40
C LEU A 528 -5.03 -6.05 -19.60
N TYR A 529 -6.16 -5.65 -19.04
CA TYR A 529 -6.57 -4.25 -18.96
C TYR A 529 -6.48 -3.77 -17.50
N VAL A 530 -5.61 -2.81 -17.22
CA VAL A 530 -5.60 -2.10 -15.93
C VAL A 530 -6.29 -0.75 -16.11
N ASP A 531 -7.35 -0.49 -15.35
CA ASP A 531 -8.04 0.79 -15.38
C ASP A 531 -7.22 1.90 -14.69
N TYR A 532 -7.30 3.14 -15.20
CA TYR A 532 -6.38 4.22 -14.81
C TYR A 532 -6.51 4.72 -13.36
N THR A 533 -7.72 4.85 -12.83
CA THR A 533 -7.90 5.47 -11.50
C THR A 533 -9.13 4.92 -10.81
N PHE A 534 -8.93 4.37 -9.62
CA PHE A 534 -10.00 3.76 -8.84
C PHE A 534 -10.94 4.81 -8.25
N THR A 535 -10.40 5.76 -7.48
CA THR A 535 -11.22 6.83 -6.86
C THR A 535 -10.82 8.24 -7.23
N GLY A 536 -11.75 9.20 -7.09
CA GLY A 536 -11.49 10.61 -7.39
C GLY A 536 -12.48 11.55 -6.72
N ARG A 537 -12.17 12.84 -6.78
CA ARG A 537 -12.94 13.86 -6.07
C ARG A 537 -14.26 14.17 -6.79
N GLU A 538 -15.34 14.42 -6.05
CA GLU A 538 -16.59 14.93 -6.63
C GLU A 538 -16.40 16.31 -7.28
N GLY A 539 -16.96 16.48 -8.47
CA GLY A 539 -17.03 17.76 -9.19
C GLY A 539 -16.06 17.91 -10.35
N ALA A 540 -16.37 18.87 -11.23
CA ALA A 540 -15.55 19.18 -12.39
C ALA A 540 -14.19 19.78 -11.97
N THR A 541 -13.11 19.06 -12.25
CA THR A 541 -11.73 19.55 -12.03
C THR A 541 -11.11 20.02 -13.34
N ALA A 542 -10.01 20.77 -13.22
CA ALA A 542 -9.19 21.20 -14.35
C ALA A 542 -8.74 20.04 -15.25
N TRP A 543 -8.58 18.84 -14.68
CA TRP A 543 -7.95 17.68 -15.31
C TRP A 543 -8.97 16.64 -15.78
N GLY A 544 -10.27 16.97 -15.74
CA GLY A 544 -11.31 15.99 -15.97
C GLY A 544 -11.69 15.17 -14.75
N ASP A 545 -12.42 14.11 -15.03
CA ASP A 545 -12.78 13.06 -14.10
C ASP A 545 -12.51 11.75 -14.81
N MET A 546 -11.71 10.89 -14.21
CA MET A 546 -11.31 9.57 -14.72
C MET A 546 -11.56 8.47 -13.69
N ALA A 547 -12.08 8.85 -12.51
CA ALA A 547 -12.32 7.95 -11.42
C ALA A 547 -13.52 7.04 -11.70
N LYS A 548 -13.49 5.86 -11.07
CA LYS A 548 -14.60 4.90 -11.14
C LYS A 548 -15.55 5.05 -9.97
N LEU A 549 -15.06 5.54 -8.84
CA LEU A 549 -15.85 5.89 -7.66
C LEU A 549 -15.47 7.28 -7.15
N HIS A 550 -16.46 8.11 -6.80
CA HIS A 550 -16.21 9.40 -6.14
C HIS A 550 -16.32 9.34 -4.62
N ARG A 551 -16.94 8.27 -4.13
CA ARG A 551 -16.99 7.88 -2.73
C ARG A 551 -16.91 6.35 -2.63
N MET A 552 -16.27 5.84 -1.59
CA MET A 552 -16.22 4.38 -1.40
C MET A 552 -17.58 3.75 -1.12
N ASP A 553 -18.48 4.51 -0.48
CA ASP A 553 -19.88 4.14 -0.24
C ASP A 553 -20.82 4.51 -1.40
N GLN A 554 -20.30 4.89 -2.57
CA GLN A 554 -21.14 5.14 -3.73
C GLN A 554 -21.97 3.90 -4.09
N PRO A 555 -23.30 4.06 -4.30
CA PRO A 555 -24.15 2.97 -4.76
C PRO A 555 -23.67 2.40 -6.11
N LEU A 556 -23.53 1.09 -6.19
CA LEU A 556 -23.04 0.42 -7.41
C LEU A 556 -23.98 0.58 -8.60
N THR A 557 -25.27 0.84 -8.35
CA THR A 557 -26.28 1.12 -9.37
C THR A 557 -26.02 2.42 -10.12
N THR A 558 -25.35 3.39 -9.49
CA THR A 558 -25.00 4.68 -10.11
C THR A 558 -23.53 4.79 -10.49
N ALA A 559 -22.69 3.83 -10.08
CA ALA A 559 -21.28 3.75 -10.47
C ALA A 559 -21.11 3.09 -11.85
N TYR A 560 -21.70 3.66 -12.89
CA TYR A 560 -21.87 3.03 -14.21
C TYR A 560 -20.56 2.55 -14.85
N GLN A 561 -19.49 3.34 -14.76
CA GLN A 561 -18.18 2.96 -15.29
C GLN A 561 -17.54 1.84 -14.46
N TYR A 562 -17.56 1.96 -13.12
CA TYR A 562 -17.05 0.92 -12.22
C TYR A 562 -17.75 -0.41 -12.50
N SER A 563 -19.09 -0.40 -12.61
CA SER A 563 -19.90 -1.57 -12.93
C SER A 563 -19.62 -2.17 -14.31
N ALA A 564 -19.16 -1.38 -15.29
CA ALA A 564 -18.71 -1.89 -16.58
C ALA A 564 -17.35 -2.61 -16.47
N VAL A 565 -16.41 -2.05 -15.70
CA VAL A 565 -15.08 -2.64 -15.47
C VAL A 565 -15.18 -3.90 -14.60
N VAL A 566 -15.99 -3.88 -13.53
CA VAL A 566 -16.29 -5.07 -12.71
C VAL A 566 -16.92 -6.18 -13.55
N ALA A 567 -17.87 -5.84 -14.43
CA ALA A 567 -18.48 -6.84 -15.30
C ALA A 567 -17.48 -7.51 -16.25
N ALA A 568 -16.44 -6.78 -16.68
CA ALA A 568 -15.36 -7.38 -17.45
C ALA A 568 -14.49 -8.29 -16.58
N ALA A 569 -14.21 -7.88 -15.35
CA ALA A 569 -13.36 -8.59 -14.39
C ALA A 569 -13.97 -9.90 -13.88
N ASP A 570 -15.26 -9.88 -13.52
CA ASP A 570 -16.01 -11.08 -13.07
C ASP A 570 -16.52 -11.95 -14.24
N GLY A 571 -16.35 -11.46 -15.46
CA GLY A 571 -16.72 -12.14 -16.71
C GLY A 571 -18.18 -11.99 -17.13
N SER A 572 -19.03 -11.33 -16.36
CA SER A 572 -20.45 -11.14 -16.67
C SER A 572 -20.67 -10.33 -17.95
N LEU A 573 -19.75 -9.43 -18.32
CA LEU A 573 -19.77 -8.66 -19.57
C LEU A 573 -19.84 -9.54 -20.82
N TRP A 574 -19.31 -10.76 -20.72
CA TRP A 574 -19.16 -11.74 -21.80
C TRP A 574 -20.34 -12.70 -21.90
N THR A 575 -21.21 -12.76 -20.88
CA THR A 575 -22.25 -13.78 -20.75
C THR A 575 -23.65 -13.32 -21.19
N ASN A 576 -23.88 -12.01 -21.34
CA ASN A 576 -25.17 -11.42 -21.73
C ASN A 576 -25.01 -10.42 -22.89
N ILE A 577 -25.34 -10.83 -24.12
CA ILE A 577 -25.43 -9.93 -25.29
C ILE A 577 -26.87 -9.99 -25.85
N PRO A 578 -27.73 -9.00 -25.59
CA PRO A 578 -28.95 -8.80 -26.38
C PRO A 578 -28.61 -8.19 -27.75
N ALA A 579 -29.35 -8.57 -28.79
CA ALA A 579 -29.18 -8.03 -30.14
C ALA A 579 -29.65 -6.56 -30.24
N PRO A 580 -29.03 -5.70 -31.08
CA PRO A 580 -29.38 -4.30 -31.21
C PRO A 580 -30.68 -4.09 -32.02
N THR A 581 -31.60 -3.27 -31.51
CA THR A 581 -32.86 -2.89 -32.19
C THR A 581 -32.73 -1.55 -32.90
N PRO A 582 -33.17 -1.38 -34.17
CA PRO A 582 -33.10 -0.11 -34.89
C PRO A 582 -34.37 0.76 -34.73
N THR A 583 -34.17 2.09 -34.66
CA THR A 583 -35.20 3.15 -34.55
C THR A 583 -35.91 3.42 -35.90
N PRO A 584 -37.25 3.62 -35.97
CA PRO A 584 -37.95 3.92 -37.23
C PRO A 584 -38.20 5.43 -37.45
N ALA A 585 -38.34 5.83 -38.73
CA ALA A 585 -38.62 7.19 -39.21
C ALA A 585 -40.13 7.46 -39.46
N PRO A 586 -40.61 8.73 -39.49
CA PRO A 586 -42.05 9.04 -39.41
C PRO A 586 -42.74 9.29 -40.76
N ALA A 587 -44.06 9.10 -40.82
CA ALA A 587 -44.94 9.50 -41.93
C ALA A 587 -46.27 10.11 -41.41
N PRO A 588 -46.99 10.95 -42.20
CA PRO A 588 -47.92 11.99 -41.72
C PRO A 588 -49.42 11.60 -41.74
N ALA A 589 -50.28 12.41 -41.08
CA ALA A 589 -51.74 12.28 -40.94
C ALA A 589 -52.51 13.47 -41.60
N PRO A 590 -53.86 13.70 -41.48
CA PRO A 590 -54.98 12.92 -40.89
C PRO A 590 -56.38 13.03 -41.62
N VAL A 591 -57.42 12.40 -41.05
CA VAL A 591 -58.89 12.73 -41.11
C VAL A 591 -59.49 12.46 -39.69
N PRO A 592 -60.46 13.23 -39.14
CA PRO A 592 -60.75 13.20 -37.70
C PRO A 592 -61.65 12.04 -37.24
N THR A 593 -61.10 11.27 -36.31
CA THR A 593 -61.69 10.16 -35.54
C THR A 593 -61.94 10.57 -34.08
N PRO A 594 -62.79 9.87 -33.29
CA PRO A 594 -62.82 10.01 -31.83
C PRO A 594 -61.42 9.85 -31.23
N SER A 595 -61.20 10.42 -30.03
CA SER A 595 -59.90 10.29 -29.36
C SER A 595 -59.58 8.81 -29.13
N THR A 596 -58.43 8.36 -29.61
CA THR A 596 -57.87 7.06 -29.25
C THR A 596 -57.03 7.24 -27.99
N VAL A 597 -57.33 6.49 -26.93
CA VAL A 597 -56.60 6.57 -25.66
C VAL A 597 -55.65 5.39 -25.53
N THR A 598 -54.38 5.68 -25.29
CA THR A 598 -53.35 4.69 -24.95
C THR A 598 -52.77 4.97 -23.57
N ILE A 599 -52.14 3.96 -23.00
CA ILE A 599 -51.34 4.09 -21.77
C ILE A 599 -49.90 3.68 -22.07
N SER A 600 -48.95 4.37 -21.46
CA SER A 600 -47.54 3.98 -21.41
C SER A 600 -47.03 4.05 -19.98
N THR A 601 -45.87 3.46 -19.73
CA THR A 601 -45.17 3.46 -18.45
C THR A 601 -43.85 4.21 -18.58
N PRO A 602 -43.85 5.57 -18.57
CA PRO A 602 -42.61 6.33 -18.61
C PRO A 602 -41.66 5.99 -17.46
N ASP A 603 -42.24 5.60 -16.32
CA ASP A 603 -41.49 5.03 -15.21
C ASP A 603 -42.14 3.72 -14.79
N ALA A 604 -41.51 2.62 -15.16
CA ALA A 604 -42.01 1.27 -14.91
C ALA A 604 -41.40 0.65 -13.63
N ALA A 605 -40.51 1.38 -12.94
CA ALA A 605 -39.89 0.93 -11.71
C ALA A 605 -40.31 1.86 -10.56
N ALA A 606 -40.52 1.27 -9.40
CA ALA A 606 -40.68 1.99 -8.15
C ALA A 606 -39.91 1.21 -7.08
N ALA A 607 -39.53 1.85 -5.98
CA ALA A 607 -38.85 1.19 -4.88
C ALA A 607 -39.57 1.49 -3.56
N GLU A 608 -39.66 0.49 -2.69
CA GLU A 608 -40.22 0.64 -1.34
C GLU A 608 -39.39 1.65 -0.53
N ALA A 609 -38.08 1.46 -0.48
CA ALA A 609 -37.19 2.45 0.11
C ALA A 609 -36.96 3.69 -0.77
N GLY A 610 -37.18 4.85 -0.14
CA GLY A 610 -36.92 6.16 -0.73
C GLY A 610 -38.18 6.82 -1.30
N ALA A 611 -37.99 7.89 -2.10
CA ALA A 611 -39.10 8.64 -2.70
C ALA A 611 -39.39 8.23 -4.16
N ASP A 612 -38.93 7.05 -4.57
CA ASP A 612 -39.01 6.60 -5.96
C ASP A 612 -40.40 6.03 -6.29
N ARG A 613 -41.04 6.58 -7.32
CA ARG A 613 -42.46 6.32 -7.63
C ARG A 613 -42.63 5.88 -9.07
N GLY A 614 -43.45 4.87 -9.27
CA GLY A 614 -43.82 4.43 -10.62
C GLY A 614 -44.84 5.39 -11.25
N VAL A 615 -44.81 5.53 -12.58
CA VAL A 615 -45.68 6.47 -13.28
C VAL A 615 -46.25 5.87 -14.56
N PHE A 616 -47.57 5.89 -14.66
CA PHE A 616 -48.28 5.69 -15.93
C PHE A 616 -48.62 7.02 -16.57
N ARG A 617 -48.51 7.09 -17.90
CA ARG A 617 -48.99 8.21 -18.70
C ARG A 617 -50.12 7.76 -19.62
N VAL A 618 -51.30 8.32 -19.43
CA VAL A 618 -52.47 8.11 -20.28
C VAL A 618 -52.50 9.23 -21.32
N THR A 619 -52.54 8.88 -22.61
CA THR A 619 -52.45 9.81 -23.73
C THR A 619 -53.69 9.67 -24.62
N ARG A 620 -54.23 10.80 -25.08
CA ARG A 620 -55.28 10.83 -26.12
C ARG A 620 -54.69 11.31 -27.45
N GLU A 621 -55.08 10.66 -28.53
CA GLU A 621 -54.73 11.02 -29.91
C GLU A 621 -56.00 11.17 -30.77
N GLY A 622 -56.13 12.27 -31.50
CA GLY A 622 -57.36 12.58 -32.24
C GLY A 622 -58.52 13.05 -31.33
N GLY A 623 -59.70 13.25 -31.90
CA GLY A 623 -60.86 13.82 -31.20
C GLY A 623 -60.74 15.30 -30.83
N SER A 624 -61.74 15.84 -30.10
CA SER A 624 -61.80 17.25 -29.71
C SER A 624 -61.00 17.53 -28.43
N MET A 625 -60.05 18.47 -28.49
CA MET A 625 -59.28 18.93 -27.33
C MET A 625 -59.99 20.04 -26.53
N ALA A 626 -61.13 20.54 -27.00
CA ALA A 626 -61.83 21.67 -26.40
C ALA A 626 -62.46 21.38 -25.03
N VAL A 627 -62.60 20.10 -24.67
CA VAL A 627 -63.17 19.63 -23.40
C VAL A 627 -62.23 18.64 -22.71
N PRO A 628 -62.27 18.55 -21.36
CA PRO A 628 -61.54 17.51 -20.64
C PRO A 628 -62.08 16.12 -20.99
N LEU A 629 -61.20 15.12 -20.95
CA LEU A 629 -61.53 13.72 -21.19
C LEU A 629 -61.27 12.93 -19.92
N VAL A 630 -62.32 12.33 -19.35
CA VAL A 630 -62.20 11.43 -18.20
C VAL A 630 -62.01 10.01 -18.73
N VAL A 631 -60.91 9.37 -18.34
CA VAL A 631 -60.55 8.01 -18.73
C VAL A 631 -60.67 7.10 -17.52
N ALA A 632 -61.45 6.04 -17.63
CA ALA A 632 -61.56 5.00 -16.60
C ALA A 632 -60.46 3.95 -16.78
N TYR A 633 -59.98 3.38 -15.67
CA TYR A 633 -59.03 2.26 -15.67
C TYR A 633 -59.31 1.28 -14.53
N THR A 634 -58.86 0.04 -14.70
CA THR A 634 -58.85 -0.99 -13.67
C THR A 634 -57.42 -1.27 -13.22
N VAL A 635 -57.25 -1.64 -11.94
CA VAL A 635 -55.95 -1.99 -11.35
C VAL A 635 -55.93 -3.48 -11.00
N SER A 636 -54.82 -4.13 -11.30
CA SER A 636 -54.52 -5.54 -11.01
C SER A 636 -53.01 -5.68 -10.79
N GLY A 637 -52.48 -6.88 -10.58
CA GLY A 637 -51.06 -7.10 -10.34
C GLY A 637 -50.84 -8.01 -9.14
N SER A 638 -49.59 -8.21 -8.72
CA SER A 638 -49.31 -8.95 -7.48
C SER A 638 -49.34 -8.04 -6.25
N ALA A 639 -49.04 -6.75 -6.42
CA ALA A 639 -49.06 -5.77 -5.34
C ALA A 639 -50.48 -5.45 -4.86
N THR A 640 -50.62 -5.37 -3.54
CA THR A 640 -51.82 -5.12 -2.76
C THR A 640 -51.95 -3.65 -2.35
N ALA A 641 -53.04 -3.02 -2.80
CA ALA A 641 -53.33 -1.63 -2.46
C ALA A 641 -53.51 -1.41 -0.95
N GLY A 642 -52.78 -0.45 -0.40
CA GLY A 642 -52.77 -0.10 1.02
C GLY A 642 -51.80 -0.91 1.88
N GLN A 643 -51.14 -1.93 1.30
CA GLN A 643 -49.99 -2.62 1.90
C GLN A 643 -48.73 -2.17 1.18
N ASP A 644 -48.67 -2.33 -0.15
CA ASP A 644 -47.43 -2.18 -0.91
C ASP A 644 -47.41 -0.87 -1.70
N TYR A 645 -48.58 -0.27 -1.95
CA TYR A 645 -48.71 1.08 -2.53
C TYR A 645 -50.00 1.79 -2.14
N THR A 646 -50.03 3.12 -2.25
CA THR A 646 -51.23 3.91 -1.99
C THR A 646 -52.35 3.61 -3.00
N ALA A 647 -53.55 3.29 -2.51
CA ALA A 647 -54.69 2.93 -3.35
C ALA A 647 -55.09 4.00 -4.39
N LEU A 648 -55.31 3.58 -5.64
CA LEU A 648 -55.66 4.45 -6.76
C LEU A 648 -57.18 4.70 -6.90
N SER A 649 -57.55 5.79 -7.58
CA SER A 649 -58.94 6.25 -7.72
C SER A 649 -59.77 5.54 -8.81
N GLY A 650 -59.13 4.82 -9.74
CA GLY A 650 -59.79 4.14 -10.87
C GLY A 650 -60.18 5.03 -12.06
N THR A 651 -59.92 6.33 -11.99
CA THR A 651 -60.11 7.26 -13.13
C THR A 651 -58.98 8.28 -13.20
N VAL A 652 -58.66 8.76 -14.41
CA VAL A 652 -57.73 9.86 -14.63
C VAL A 652 -58.35 10.86 -15.60
N THR A 653 -58.25 12.15 -15.29
CA THR A 653 -58.80 13.22 -16.15
C THR A 653 -57.68 13.86 -16.96
N ILE A 654 -57.78 13.80 -18.29
CA ILE A 654 -56.96 14.62 -19.19
C ILE A 654 -57.66 15.98 -19.34
N PRO A 655 -57.06 17.10 -18.86
CA PRO A 655 -57.71 18.41 -18.91
C PRO A 655 -57.96 18.90 -20.36
N ALA A 656 -58.88 19.87 -20.52
CA ALA A 656 -59.07 20.55 -21.81
C ALA A 656 -57.75 21.16 -22.28
N GLY A 657 -57.47 21.07 -23.58
CA GLY A 657 -56.21 21.52 -24.18
C GLY A 657 -55.00 20.64 -23.90
N GLN A 658 -55.09 19.63 -23.02
CA GLN A 658 -54.00 18.69 -22.74
C GLN A 658 -54.14 17.39 -23.52
N ALA A 659 -53.03 16.77 -23.89
CA ALA A 659 -53.01 15.49 -24.59
C ALA A 659 -52.79 14.29 -23.67
N SER A 660 -52.35 14.51 -22.43
CA SER A 660 -52.07 13.42 -21.49
C SER A 660 -52.31 13.80 -20.04
N ALA A 661 -52.47 12.79 -19.19
CA ALA A 661 -52.45 12.88 -17.74
C ALA A 661 -51.68 11.69 -17.15
N TYR A 662 -51.28 11.81 -15.89
CA TYR A 662 -50.45 10.81 -15.21
C TYR A 662 -51.21 10.12 -14.07
N ILE A 663 -50.87 8.86 -13.83
CA ILE A 663 -51.28 8.09 -12.65
C ILE A 663 -49.99 7.69 -11.95
N GLU A 664 -49.83 8.10 -10.69
CA GLU A 664 -48.62 7.83 -9.90
C GLU A 664 -48.87 6.64 -8.97
N ILE A 665 -47.90 5.73 -8.90
CA ILE A 665 -47.82 4.64 -7.93
C ILE A 665 -46.87 5.08 -6.84
N LEU A 666 -47.38 5.25 -5.62
CA LEU A 666 -46.57 5.61 -4.45
C LEU A 666 -46.37 4.36 -3.60
N PRO A 667 -45.18 3.73 -3.62
CA PRO A 667 -44.87 2.57 -2.79
C PRO A 667 -44.97 2.90 -1.30
N ILE A 668 -45.19 1.86 -0.49
CA ILE A 668 -45.18 1.96 0.97
C ILE A 668 -43.95 1.17 1.44
N ASP A 669 -43.03 1.86 2.11
CA ASP A 669 -41.82 1.25 2.68
C ASP A 669 -42.15 0.48 3.96
N ASP A 670 -41.73 -0.78 4.07
CA ASP A 670 -41.84 -1.55 5.30
C ASP A 670 -40.60 -2.41 5.62
N ILE A 671 -40.77 -3.54 6.32
CA ILE A 671 -39.65 -4.41 6.77
C ILE A 671 -39.91 -5.89 6.44
N LEU A 672 -40.93 -6.17 5.66
CA LEU A 672 -41.34 -7.51 5.30
C LEU A 672 -40.57 -7.94 4.07
N VAL A 673 -39.77 -9.01 4.22
CA VAL A 673 -39.09 -9.60 3.07
C VAL A 673 -40.09 -10.17 2.08
N GLU A 674 -40.25 -9.49 0.95
CA GLU A 674 -41.14 -9.88 -0.14
C GLU A 674 -40.46 -9.80 -1.52
N PRO A 675 -40.94 -10.57 -2.52
CA PRO A 675 -40.41 -10.44 -3.87
C PRO A 675 -40.86 -9.10 -4.47
N SER A 676 -40.18 -8.62 -5.52
CA SER A 676 -40.69 -7.47 -6.28
C SER A 676 -42.09 -7.76 -6.84
N GLU A 677 -43.00 -6.83 -6.63
CA GLU A 677 -44.41 -6.99 -6.94
C GLU A 677 -44.85 -6.02 -8.04
N SER A 678 -45.94 -6.30 -8.75
CA SER A 678 -46.38 -5.44 -9.85
C SER A 678 -47.74 -4.80 -9.62
N VAL A 679 -47.86 -3.55 -10.09
CA VAL A 679 -49.11 -2.82 -10.26
C VAL A 679 -49.38 -2.68 -11.76
N VAL A 680 -50.51 -3.20 -12.20
CA VAL A 680 -50.93 -3.24 -13.60
C VAL A 680 -52.18 -2.38 -13.78
N VAL A 681 -52.07 -1.33 -14.58
CA VAL A 681 -53.20 -0.45 -14.93
C VAL A 681 -53.68 -0.75 -16.34
N THR A 682 -54.97 -1.03 -16.49
CA THR A 682 -55.62 -1.27 -17.79
C THR A 682 -56.71 -0.24 -18.04
N VAL A 683 -56.62 0.48 -19.15
CA VAL A 683 -57.63 1.44 -19.61
C VAL A 683 -58.94 0.70 -19.89
N ALA A 684 -60.03 1.16 -19.28
CA ALA A 684 -61.36 0.59 -19.42
C ALA A 684 -62.19 1.36 -20.46
N ALA A 685 -63.24 0.71 -20.98
CA ALA A 685 -64.17 1.33 -21.92
C ALA A 685 -64.90 2.51 -21.28
N GLY A 686 -65.04 3.60 -22.02
CA GLY A 686 -65.68 4.83 -21.56
C GLY A 686 -66.28 5.62 -22.70
N THR A 687 -66.93 6.74 -22.39
CA THR A 687 -67.59 7.59 -23.38
C THR A 687 -66.62 8.64 -23.93
N GLY A 688 -66.64 8.86 -25.25
CA GLY A 688 -65.87 9.95 -25.89
C GLY A 688 -64.44 9.58 -26.32
N TYR A 689 -64.05 8.32 -26.14
CA TYR A 689 -62.80 7.77 -26.66
C TYR A 689 -62.96 6.31 -27.08
N THR A 690 -62.07 5.86 -27.95
CA THR A 690 -61.81 4.44 -28.23
C THR A 690 -60.50 4.04 -27.56
N ILE A 691 -60.40 2.79 -27.12
CA ILE A 691 -59.14 2.28 -26.53
C ILE A 691 -58.17 1.98 -27.67
N GLY A 692 -56.95 2.51 -27.56
CA GLY A 692 -55.86 2.26 -28.50
C GLY A 692 -55.19 0.91 -28.31
N ALA A 693 -54.26 0.59 -29.20
CA ALA A 693 -53.60 -0.71 -29.23
C ALA A 693 -52.85 -1.05 -27.92
N ILE A 694 -52.33 -0.04 -27.23
CA ILE A 694 -51.70 -0.21 -25.92
C ILE A 694 -52.66 0.31 -24.85
N ALA A 695 -53.36 -0.63 -24.23
CA ALA A 695 -54.38 -0.36 -23.21
C ALA A 695 -53.93 -0.75 -21.81
N ARG A 696 -52.76 -1.36 -21.65
CA ARG A 696 -52.24 -1.90 -20.39
C ARG A 696 -50.82 -1.42 -20.16
N GLY A 697 -50.52 -0.97 -18.95
CA GLY A 697 -49.17 -0.72 -18.45
C GLY A 697 -48.91 -1.52 -17.18
N GLU A 698 -47.65 -1.76 -16.88
CA GLU A 698 -47.17 -2.40 -15.65
C GLU A 698 -46.04 -1.59 -15.01
N VAL A 699 -46.12 -1.39 -13.70
CA VAL A 699 -45.06 -0.85 -12.83
C VAL A 699 -44.65 -1.98 -11.89
N VAL A 700 -43.35 -2.18 -11.69
CA VAL A 700 -42.80 -3.11 -10.70
C VAL A 700 -42.29 -2.31 -9.51
N ILE A 701 -42.78 -2.66 -8.33
CA ILE A 701 -42.31 -2.18 -7.04
C ILE A 701 -41.22 -3.15 -6.58
N ALA A 702 -39.98 -2.65 -6.47
CA ALA A 702 -38.85 -3.43 -5.99
C ALA A 702 -38.77 -3.32 -4.47
N SER A 703 -38.87 -4.47 -3.79
CA SER A 703 -38.54 -4.59 -2.37
C SER A 703 -37.04 -4.53 -2.15
N ASP A 704 -36.62 -3.83 -1.10
CA ASP A 704 -35.23 -3.74 -0.65
C ASP A 704 -34.92 -4.60 0.58
N ASP A 705 -35.90 -5.38 1.06
CA ASP A 705 -35.73 -6.28 2.18
C ASP A 705 -35.06 -7.60 1.77
N LEU A 706 -33.91 -7.92 2.37
CA LEU A 706 -33.14 -9.14 2.09
C LEU A 706 -33.27 -10.19 3.20
N PRO A 707 -33.33 -11.50 2.88
CA PRO A 707 -33.29 -12.56 3.88
C PRO A 707 -31.90 -12.62 4.56
N ALA A 708 -31.90 -12.73 5.89
CA ALA A 708 -30.66 -12.85 6.67
C ALA A 708 -29.85 -14.10 6.26
N LEU A 709 -28.58 -13.91 5.89
CA LEU A 709 -27.67 -15.00 5.50
C LEU A 709 -27.24 -15.84 6.72
N PRO A 710 -27.10 -17.18 6.58
CA PRO A 710 -26.59 -18.02 7.65
C PRO A 710 -25.09 -17.77 7.87
N SER A 711 -24.64 -17.82 9.12
CA SER A 711 -23.22 -17.67 9.47
C SER A 711 -22.53 -19.04 9.58
N VAL A 712 -21.33 -19.15 9.02
CA VAL A 712 -20.46 -20.34 9.10
C VAL A 712 -19.48 -20.17 10.24
N SER A 713 -19.48 -21.09 11.20
CA SER A 713 -18.55 -21.12 12.34
C SER A 713 -17.83 -22.45 12.41
N MET A 714 -16.57 -22.42 12.84
CA MET A 714 -15.75 -23.61 13.03
C MET A 714 -15.40 -23.79 14.52
N ALA A 715 -15.50 -25.02 15.01
CA ALA A 715 -15.15 -25.37 16.38
C ALA A 715 -13.68 -25.79 16.50
N ALA A 716 -13.08 -25.53 17.66
CA ALA A 716 -11.75 -26.03 18.01
C ALA A 716 -11.71 -27.57 17.99
N ALA A 717 -10.53 -28.14 17.74
CA ALA A 717 -10.29 -29.57 17.70
C ALA A 717 -9.03 -29.93 18.51
N SER A 718 -8.90 -31.19 18.90
CA SER A 718 -7.66 -31.69 19.50
C SER A 718 -7.45 -33.16 19.18
N VAL A 719 -6.20 -33.59 19.10
CA VAL A 719 -5.82 -34.99 18.87
C VAL A 719 -4.44 -35.24 19.47
N ALA A 720 -4.17 -36.47 19.93
CA ALA A 720 -2.80 -36.87 20.28
C ALA A 720 -1.98 -37.10 19.00
N GLU A 721 -0.71 -36.71 19.00
CA GLU A 721 0.18 -36.85 17.84
C GLU A 721 0.51 -38.31 17.52
N GLY A 722 0.70 -39.13 18.57
CA GLY A 722 1.08 -40.52 18.48
C GLY A 722 2.53 -40.71 18.06
N ASN A 723 3.06 -41.92 18.27
CA ASN A 723 4.53 -42.09 18.23
C ASN A 723 5.18 -42.12 16.83
N THR A 724 4.38 -42.35 15.77
CA THR A 724 4.84 -42.44 14.37
C THR A 724 3.69 -42.25 13.38
N GLY A 725 3.97 -41.69 12.19
CA GLY A 725 3.01 -41.63 11.08
C GLY A 725 2.15 -40.37 11.12
N ALA A 726 0.92 -40.44 10.60
CA ALA A 726 0.02 -39.28 10.62
C ALA A 726 -1.38 -39.62 11.16
N VAL A 727 -1.89 -38.80 12.07
CA VAL A 727 -3.23 -38.91 12.67
C VAL A 727 -4.13 -37.77 12.16
N ARG A 728 -5.44 -37.99 12.03
CA ARG A 728 -6.38 -36.96 11.56
C ARG A 728 -7.02 -36.20 12.71
N MET A 729 -6.84 -34.89 12.73
CA MET A 729 -7.62 -33.95 13.53
C MET A 729 -8.79 -33.43 12.68
N PHE A 730 -10.02 -33.56 13.18
CA PHE A 730 -11.22 -33.10 12.45
C PHE A 730 -11.76 -31.79 13.02
N PHE A 731 -11.87 -30.77 12.18
CA PHE A 731 -12.57 -29.52 12.51
C PHE A 731 -14.00 -29.59 12.00
N THR A 732 -14.95 -29.22 12.86
CA THR A 732 -16.38 -29.19 12.53
C THR A 732 -16.80 -27.77 12.19
N LEU A 733 -17.33 -27.57 10.98
CA LEU A 733 -17.95 -26.33 10.53
C LEU A 733 -19.47 -26.45 10.68
N THR A 734 -20.14 -25.36 11.06
CA THR A 734 -21.58 -25.29 11.33
C THR A 734 -22.21 -24.04 10.73
N LEU A 735 -23.44 -24.15 10.22
CA LEU A 735 -24.28 -23.00 9.83
C LEU A 735 -25.22 -22.61 10.98
N SER A 736 -25.41 -21.30 11.21
CA SER A 736 -26.36 -20.79 12.22
C SER A 736 -27.83 -21.08 11.90
N ALA A 737 -28.17 -21.26 10.63
CA ALA A 737 -29.49 -21.64 10.16
C ALA A 737 -29.39 -22.51 8.90
N ARG A 738 -30.47 -23.23 8.57
CA ARG A 738 -30.56 -23.99 7.31
C ARG A 738 -30.66 -23.01 6.14
N SER A 739 -29.81 -23.19 5.14
CA SER A 739 -29.90 -22.47 3.87
C SER A 739 -30.74 -23.24 2.85
N THR A 740 -31.52 -22.54 2.03
CA THR A 740 -32.23 -23.10 0.87
C THR A 740 -31.35 -23.16 -0.39
N VAL A 741 -30.18 -22.53 -0.36
CA VAL A 741 -29.15 -22.55 -1.42
C VAL A 741 -27.79 -23.03 -0.87
N PRO A 742 -26.86 -23.55 -1.69
CA PRO A 742 -25.57 -23.99 -1.20
C PRO A 742 -24.75 -22.86 -0.54
N VAL A 743 -24.12 -23.15 0.60
CA VAL A 743 -23.18 -22.24 1.27
C VAL A 743 -21.77 -22.76 1.08
N LYS A 744 -20.85 -21.91 0.62
CA LYS A 744 -19.44 -22.27 0.41
C LYS A 744 -18.54 -21.45 1.31
N VAL A 745 -17.46 -22.03 1.78
CA VAL A 745 -16.42 -21.32 2.54
C VAL A 745 -15.07 -21.96 2.27
N ARG A 746 -14.03 -21.15 2.08
CA ARG A 746 -12.65 -21.65 1.97
C ARG A 746 -12.04 -21.82 3.35
N TRP A 747 -11.06 -22.70 3.46
CA TRP A 747 -10.29 -22.88 4.67
C TRP A 747 -8.80 -23.14 4.38
N ALA A 748 -7.94 -22.75 5.31
CA ALA A 748 -6.51 -23.04 5.27
C ALA A 748 -5.94 -23.19 6.68
N THR A 749 -4.95 -24.07 6.84
CA THR A 749 -4.17 -24.21 8.08
C THR A 749 -3.07 -23.15 8.19
N GLU A 750 -2.77 -22.70 9.40
CA GLU A 750 -1.67 -21.80 9.73
C GLU A 750 -0.93 -22.33 10.98
N ASN A 751 0.37 -22.09 11.06
CA ASN A 751 1.17 -22.46 12.24
C ASN A 751 0.67 -21.71 13.48
N GLY A 752 0.64 -22.40 14.61
CA GLY A 752 0.54 -21.78 15.93
C GLY A 752 1.87 -21.95 16.63
N THR A 753 1.91 -22.83 17.63
CA THR A 753 3.19 -23.36 18.13
C THR A 753 3.66 -24.57 17.32
N ALA A 754 2.72 -25.30 16.71
CA ALA A 754 2.99 -26.37 15.77
C ALA A 754 3.39 -25.80 14.40
N THR A 755 4.38 -26.42 13.78
CA THR A 755 5.01 -26.08 12.51
C THR A 755 4.61 -27.05 11.41
N ALA A 756 4.07 -26.52 10.31
CA ALA A 756 3.76 -27.32 9.12
C ALA A 756 5.00 -28.02 8.55
N GLY A 757 4.88 -29.30 8.22
CA GLY A 757 5.95 -30.15 7.72
C GLY A 757 6.79 -30.81 8.82
N VAL A 758 6.62 -30.38 10.08
CA VAL A 758 7.21 -31.02 11.27
C VAL A 758 6.10 -31.71 12.06
N ASP A 759 5.11 -30.95 12.53
CA ASP A 759 4.10 -31.41 13.50
C ASP A 759 2.74 -31.68 12.84
N TYR A 760 2.48 -31.06 11.68
CA TYR A 760 1.28 -31.31 10.88
C TYR A 760 1.50 -31.04 9.40
N VAL A 761 0.61 -31.52 8.52
CA VAL A 761 0.66 -31.27 7.09
C VAL A 761 -0.21 -30.05 6.75
N ALA A 762 0.39 -29.00 6.20
CA ALA A 762 -0.34 -27.84 5.71
C ALA A 762 -1.41 -28.25 4.70
N SER A 763 -2.63 -27.77 4.88
CA SER A 763 -3.78 -28.10 4.04
C SER A 763 -4.70 -26.90 3.87
N SER A 764 -5.34 -26.82 2.71
CA SER A 764 -6.37 -25.84 2.39
C SER A 764 -7.42 -26.44 1.46
N GLY A 765 -8.57 -25.79 1.36
CA GLY A 765 -9.65 -26.24 0.48
C GLY A 765 -10.91 -25.38 0.54
N GLU A 766 -11.96 -25.85 -0.11
CA GLU A 766 -13.31 -25.26 -0.07
C GLU A 766 -14.31 -26.28 0.48
N VAL A 767 -15.13 -25.87 1.43
CA VAL A 767 -16.25 -26.65 1.96
C VAL A 767 -17.54 -26.12 1.34
N THR A 768 -18.37 -27.01 0.82
CA THR A 768 -19.72 -26.69 0.35
C THR A 768 -20.75 -27.38 1.23
N PHE A 769 -21.60 -26.62 1.90
CA PHE A 769 -22.86 -27.07 2.47
C PHE A 769 -23.91 -27.08 1.35
N ALA A 770 -24.46 -28.24 1.02
CA ALA A 770 -25.62 -28.32 0.13
C ALA A 770 -26.85 -27.68 0.80
N ALA A 771 -27.85 -27.34 0.00
CA ALA A 771 -29.12 -26.82 0.53
C ALA A 771 -29.69 -27.75 1.62
N GLY A 772 -30.02 -27.19 2.78
CA GLY A 772 -30.51 -27.90 3.96
C GLY A 772 -29.44 -28.50 4.88
N GLU A 773 -28.17 -28.55 4.49
CA GLU A 773 -27.08 -29.01 5.37
C GLU A 773 -26.65 -27.89 6.33
N THR A 774 -26.30 -28.25 7.57
CA THR A 774 -25.83 -27.29 8.59
C THR A 774 -24.52 -27.69 9.24
N SER A 775 -23.91 -28.81 8.87
CA SER A 775 -22.61 -29.23 9.41
C SER A 775 -21.74 -29.94 8.38
N LYS A 776 -20.44 -29.68 8.42
CA LYS A 776 -19.38 -30.34 7.63
C LYS A 776 -18.14 -30.52 8.49
N THR A 777 -17.26 -31.45 8.09
CA THR A 777 -15.97 -31.66 8.76
C THR A 777 -14.83 -31.57 7.77
N ILE A 778 -13.70 -31.00 8.19
CA ILE A 778 -12.45 -30.96 7.43
C ILE A 778 -11.34 -31.68 8.21
N PRO A 779 -10.52 -32.54 7.56
CA PRO A 779 -9.39 -33.19 8.21
C PRO A 779 -8.10 -32.38 8.05
N VAL A 780 -7.33 -32.28 9.14
CA VAL A 780 -5.92 -31.87 9.15
C VAL A 780 -5.08 -33.06 9.62
N TYR A 781 -3.98 -33.35 8.94
CA TYR A 781 -3.09 -34.46 9.32
C TYR A 781 -2.01 -33.93 10.28
N VAL A 782 -1.95 -34.51 11.47
CA VAL A 782 -0.90 -34.32 12.49
C VAL A 782 0.16 -35.39 12.27
N LEU A 783 1.43 -35.02 12.34
CA LEU A 783 2.58 -35.90 12.18
C LEU A 783 3.07 -36.32 13.57
N GLY A 784 3.19 -37.62 13.81
CA GLY A 784 3.56 -38.15 15.11
C GLY A 784 5.04 -38.54 15.21
N ASP A 785 5.66 -38.26 16.36
CA ASP A 785 7.02 -38.68 16.69
C ASP A 785 7.21 -39.09 18.17
N SER A 786 8.45 -39.20 18.64
CA SER A 786 8.77 -39.66 20.01
C SER A 786 9.61 -38.65 20.81
N VAL A 787 9.62 -37.38 20.40
CA VAL A 787 10.35 -36.29 21.02
C VAL A 787 9.39 -35.58 21.96
N PHE A 788 9.77 -35.48 23.24
CA PHE A 788 8.93 -34.72 24.16
C PHE A 788 8.88 -33.24 23.79
N GLU A 789 7.69 -32.82 23.40
CA GLU A 789 7.33 -31.44 23.13
C GLU A 789 6.13 -31.05 24.01
N PRO A 790 5.92 -29.79 24.38
CA PRO A 790 4.68 -29.39 25.03
C PRO A 790 3.49 -29.58 24.07
N ASN A 791 2.25 -29.64 24.56
CA ASN A 791 1.09 -29.58 23.67
C ASN A 791 1.18 -28.37 22.74
N GLU A 792 1.02 -28.62 21.46
CA GLU A 792 1.17 -27.62 20.44
C GLU A 792 -0.16 -27.23 19.83
N THR A 793 -0.19 -26.10 19.12
CA THR A 793 -1.39 -25.62 18.45
C THR A 793 -1.13 -25.27 17.01
N LEU A 794 -2.09 -25.58 16.15
CA LEU A 794 -2.22 -25.03 14.80
C LEU A 794 -3.55 -24.24 14.71
N LEU A 795 -3.67 -23.36 13.73
CA LEU A 795 -4.89 -22.63 13.45
C LEU A 795 -5.49 -23.11 12.13
N VAL A 796 -6.82 -23.09 12.03
CA VAL A 796 -7.53 -23.21 10.76
C VAL A 796 -8.37 -21.96 10.59
N ARG A 797 -8.22 -21.29 9.44
CA ARG A 797 -8.97 -20.07 9.11
C ARG A 797 -10.00 -20.34 8.04
N LEU A 798 -11.18 -19.74 8.19
CA LEU A 798 -12.21 -19.64 7.18
C LEU A 798 -12.04 -18.34 6.38
N SER A 799 -12.26 -18.38 5.07
CA SER A 799 -12.23 -17.22 4.19
C SER A 799 -13.23 -17.34 3.04
N ASN A 800 -13.49 -16.22 2.36
CA ASN A 800 -14.29 -16.13 1.13
C ASN A 800 -15.64 -16.87 1.20
N PRO A 801 -16.54 -16.56 2.15
CA PRO A 801 -17.84 -17.20 2.23
C PRO A 801 -18.71 -16.81 1.02
N ARG A 802 -19.48 -17.75 0.48
CA ARG A 802 -20.49 -17.52 -0.57
C ARG A 802 -21.82 -18.15 -0.15
N GLY A 803 -22.92 -17.41 -0.25
CA GLY A 803 -24.23 -17.88 0.22
C GLY A 803 -24.39 -17.90 1.74
N GLY A 804 -23.45 -17.27 2.47
CA GLY A 804 -23.43 -17.17 3.93
C GLY A 804 -22.41 -16.11 4.37
N VAL A 805 -22.30 -15.88 5.67
CA VAL A 805 -21.27 -15.00 6.27
C VAL A 805 -20.37 -15.80 7.20
N ILE A 806 -19.18 -15.31 7.56
CA ILE A 806 -18.34 -15.99 8.56
C ILE A 806 -18.78 -15.56 9.96
N GLY A 807 -19.13 -16.53 10.82
CA GLY A 807 -19.38 -16.29 12.24
C GLY A 807 -18.10 -16.38 13.06
N THR A 808 -17.39 -17.51 12.95
CA THR A 808 -16.13 -17.74 13.67
C THR A 808 -15.02 -18.04 12.67
N ALA A 809 -14.19 -17.04 12.40
CA ALA A 809 -13.20 -17.09 11.33
C ALA A 809 -12.03 -18.04 11.60
N THR A 810 -11.71 -18.33 12.85
CA THR A 810 -10.56 -19.15 13.21
C THR A 810 -10.94 -20.19 14.25
N ALA A 811 -10.45 -21.41 14.08
CA ALA A 811 -10.48 -22.44 15.10
C ALA A 811 -9.07 -22.92 15.42
N THR A 812 -8.80 -23.18 16.69
CA THR A 812 -7.52 -23.74 17.16
C THR A 812 -7.60 -25.27 17.14
N GLY A 813 -6.59 -25.91 16.56
CA GLY A 813 -6.31 -27.33 16.70
C GLY A 813 -5.21 -27.53 17.73
N THR A 814 -5.44 -28.34 18.75
CA THR A 814 -4.41 -28.70 19.74
C THR A 814 -3.86 -30.09 19.46
N ILE A 815 -2.57 -30.15 19.15
CA ILE A 815 -1.78 -31.38 19.11
C ILE A 815 -1.39 -31.68 20.55
N ILE A 816 -1.89 -32.79 21.09
CA ILE A 816 -1.64 -33.20 22.46
C ILE A 816 -0.41 -34.09 22.44
N ASN A 817 0.63 -33.66 23.15
CA ASN A 817 1.82 -34.48 23.33
C ASN A 817 1.50 -35.69 24.22
N ASP A 818 1.86 -36.88 23.75
CA ASP A 818 1.76 -38.15 24.47
C ASP A 818 3.11 -38.78 24.86
N ASP A 819 4.22 -38.08 24.62
CA ASP A 819 5.57 -38.47 25.00
C ASP A 819 5.97 -38.11 26.44
N ALA A 820 7.00 -38.80 26.94
CA ALA A 820 7.47 -38.67 28.31
C ALA A 820 8.36 -37.43 28.53
N ALA A 821 7.93 -36.54 29.45
CA ALA A 821 8.66 -35.33 29.82
C ALA A 821 10.09 -35.57 30.35
N PRO A 822 11.12 -34.84 29.88
CA PRO A 822 12.43 -34.79 30.51
C PRO A 822 12.36 -33.96 31.80
N THR A 823 13.14 -34.35 32.82
CA THR A 823 13.13 -33.67 34.14
C THR A 823 13.73 -32.26 34.08
N PRO A 824 13.08 -31.20 34.61
CA PRO A 824 13.45 -29.81 34.29
C PRO A 824 14.44 -29.13 35.27
N PRO A 825 15.29 -28.19 34.78
CA PRO A 825 15.88 -27.09 35.57
C PRO A 825 15.01 -25.80 35.55
N PRO A 826 15.28 -24.78 36.40
CA PRO A 826 14.36 -23.64 36.62
C PRO A 826 14.40 -22.54 35.53
N ALA A 827 13.28 -21.82 35.37
CA ALA A 827 12.91 -20.92 34.26
C ALA A 827 13.76 -19.62 34.06
N ALA A 828 13.84 -19.15 32.80
CA ALA A 828 14.62 -17.99 32.34
C ALA A 828 13.80 -16.68 32.17
N ASN A 829 14.42 -15.53 32.51
CA ASN A 829 13.91 -14.16 32.32
C ASN A 829 14.48 -13.53 31.04
N THR A 830 13.82 -12.61 30.35
CA THR A 830 14.31 -11.93 29.11
C THR A 830 15.40 -10.86 29.38
N PRO A 831 16.37 -10.60 28.48
CA PRO A 831 17.31 -9.48 28.58
C PRO A 831 16.62 -8.09 28.55
N THR A 832 17.16 -7.10 29.26
CA THR A 832 16.61 -5.73 29.36
C THR A 832 17.67 -4.66 29.05
N ILE A 833 17.31 -3.61 28.31
CA ILE A 833 18.22 -2.51 27.94
C ILE A 833 17.76 -1.20 28.61
N ILE A 834 18.66 -0.53 29.33
CA ILE A 834 18.42 0.78 29.95
C ILE A 834 19.29 1.83 29.26
N ARG A 835 18.65 2.85 28.67
CA ARG A 835 19.34 3.85 27.87
C ARG A 835 19.65 5.15 28.62
N ASN A 836 20.62 5.89 28.09
CA ASN A 836 21.05 7.23 28.50
C ASN A 836 21.35 7.42 29.99
N ILE A 837 22.04 6.46 30.61
CA ILE A 837 22.46 6.56 32.01
C ILE A 837 23.66 7.52 32.11
N PRO A 838 23.56 8.65 32.84
CA PRO A 838 24.71 9.52 33.06
C PRO A 838 25.74 8.82 33.95
N TYR A 839 27.01 8.89 33.54
CA TYR A 839 28.13 8.38 34.35
C TYR A 839 29.12 9.47 34.77
N ALA A 840 29.21 10.58 34.04
CA ALA A 840 30.03 11.74 34.42
C ALA A 840 29.60 13.02 33.68
N GLU A 841 30.06 14.17 34.17
CA GLU A 841 30.00 15.46 33.47
C GLU A 841 31.37 16.12 33.56
N VAL A 842 31.98 16.46 32.42
CA VAL A 842 33.34 17.00 32.36
C VAL A 842 33.41 18.13 31.35
N GLY A 843 33.79 19.33 31.79
CA GLY A 843 33.91 20.50 30.92
C GLY A 843 32.60 20.88 30.22
N GLY A 844 31.45 20.68 30.88
CA GLY A 844 30.12 20.91 30.29
C GLY A 844 29.63 19.79 29.35
N THR A 845 30.43 18.75 29.12
CA THR A 845 30.03 17.58 28.32
C THR A 845 29.47 16.50 29.24
N ARG A 846 28.22 16.11 29.00
CA ARG A 846 27.56 15.03 29.75
C ARG A 846 27.87 13.68 29.12
N LEU A 847 28.46 12.80 29.90
CA LEU A 847 28.89 11.46 29.48
C LEU A 847 27.88 10.41 29.93
N MET A 848 27.51 9.53 29.01
CA MET A 848 26.35 8.65 29.12
C MET A 848 26.70 7.22 28.71
N LEU A 849 25.98 6.24 29.24
CA LEU A 849 26.08 4.83 28.83
C LEU A 849 24.72 4.17 28.58
N ASP A 850 24.68 3.15 27.73
CA ASP A 850 23.57 2.17 27.59
C ASP A 850 23.95 0.95 28.42
N ALA A 851 23.07 0.47 29.29
CA ALA A 851 23.27 -0.77 30.05
C ALA A 851 22.38 -1.89 29.47
N TYR A 852 23.01 -2.91 28.89
CA TYR A 852 22.37 -4.13 28.41
C TYR A 852 22.51 -5.19 29.50
N ARG A 853 21.40 -5.59 30.11
CA ARG A 853 21.34 -6.58 31.19
C ARG A 853 20.83 -7.91 30.65
N PRO A 854 21.58 -9.00 30.80
CA PRO A 854 21.13 -10.33 30.39
C PRO A 854 19.87 -10.79 31.11
N ALA A 855 19.25 -11.76 30.45
CA ALA A 855 18.34 -12.72 31.02
C ALA A 855 18.87 -13.33 32.34
N GLY A 856 17.99 -13.47 33.34
CA GLY A 856 18.26 -14.25 34.56
C GLY A 856 18.74 -13.46 35.78
N ALA A 857 19.27 -14.20 36.76
CA ALA A 857 19.86 -13.67 37.99
C ALA A 857 21.38 -13.61 37.86
N GLY A 858 21.96 -12.44 38.15
CA GLY A 858 23.40 -12.24 38.17
C GLY A 858 24.07 -12.83 39.43
N PRO A 859 25.36 -12.54 39.67
CA PRO A 859 26.15 -11.50 39.01
C PRO A 859 26.78 -11.96 37.68
N PHE A 860 26.52 -11.23 36.59
CA PHE A 860 27.00 -11.52 35.24
C PHE A 860 28.44 -11.04 35.02
N PRO A 861 29.25 -11.72 34.19
CA PRO A 861 30.44 -11.09 33.61
C PRO A 861 30.02 -9.89 32.76
N ALA A 862 30.88 -8.88 32.66
CA ALA A 862 30.54 -7.63 31.99
C ALA A 862 31.57 -7.17 30.97
N VAL A 863 31.11 -6.38 30.00
CA VAL A 863 31.95 -5.75 28.97
C VAL A 863 31.62 -4.26 28.87
N VAL A 864 32.62 -3.40 29.04
CA VAL A 864 32.49 -1.97 28.75
C VAL A 864 32.98 -1.72 27.33
N LEU A 865 32.10 -1.26 26.46
CA LEU A 865 32.37 -1.04 25.05
C LEU A 865 32.55 0.45 24.74
N VAL A 866 33.57 0.73 23.92
CA VAL A 866 33.91 2.07 23.45
C VAL A 866 33.77 2.14 21.94
N HIS A 867 33.00 3.12 21.47
CA HIS A 867 32.72 3.30 20.05
C HIS A 867 33.94 3.83 19.26
N GLY A 868 34.00 3.51 17.95
CA GLY A 868 34.97 4.07 17.01
C GLY A 868 34.58 5.47 16.49
N GLY A 869 35.22 5.95 15.42
CA GLY A 869 34.87 7.25 14.81
C GLY A 869 35.98 8.32 14.88
N GLY A 870 37.22 7.88 15.01
CA GLY A 870 38.41 8.73 14.85
C GLY A 870 38.58 9.82 15.91
N PHE A 871 37.92 9.69 17.06
CA PHE A 871 37.86 10.71 18.14
C PHE A 871 37.15 12.02 17.73
N THR A 872 36.57 12.10 16.53
CA THR A 872 35.87 13.29 16.02
C THR A 872 34.37 13.10 15.86
N SER A 873 33.93 11.84 15.78
CA SER A 873 32.54 11.44 15.57
C SER A 873 32.23 10.12 16.28
N GLY A 874 30.94 9.80 16.43
CA GLY A 874 30.48 8.51 16.93
C GLY A 874 30.86 8.24 18.38
N SER A 875 30.05 8.68 19.35
CA SER A 875 30.31 8.36 20.75
C SER A 875 29.51 7.17 21.28
N ARG A 876 28.50 6.64 20.55
CA ARG A 876 27.67 5.49 20.99
C ARG A 876 26.83 4.94 19.84
N GLY A 877 26.47 3.65 19.85
CA GLY A 877 25.59 3.03 18.84
C GLY A 877 26.31 2.25 17.72
N GLY A 878 25.68 2.08 16.56
CA GLY A 878 26.26 1.39 15.40
C GLY A 878 26.70 -0.06 15.67
N MET A 879 27.86 -0.44 15.12
CA MET A 879 28.46 -1.78 15.24
C MET A 879 28.74 -2.18 16.71
N THR A 880 29.04 -1.20 17.57
CA THR A 880 29.24 -1.45 19.01
C THR A 880 27.91 -1.78 19.71
N GLY A 881 26.81 -1.20 19.25
CA GLY A 881 25.46 -1.53 19.71
C GLY A 881 24.99 -2.92 19.25
N GLU A 882 25.38 -3.36 18.05
CA GLU A 882 25.17 -4.75 17.58
C GLU A 882 25.94 -5.75 18.45
N MET A 883 27.22 -5.45 18.71
CA MET A 883 28.06 -6.25 19.62
C MET A 883 27.46 -6.30 21.04
N ALA A 884 26.92 -5.19 21.54
CA ALA A 884 26.31 -5.14 22.86
C ALA A 884 25.08 -6.04 23.00
N ARG A 885 24.21 -6.08 21.99
CA ARG A 885 23.06 -6.99 21.96
C ARG A 885 23.50 -8.45 21.92
N ALA A 886 24.39 -8.79 20.98
CA ALA A 886 24.89 -10.15 20.80
C ALA A 886 25.61 -10.70 22.05
N LEU A 887 26.30 -9.84 22.80
CA LEU A 887 26.92 -10.21 24.08
C LEU A 887 25.91 -10.31 25.22
N SER A 888 24.89 -9.46 25.24
CA SER A 888 23.83 -9.53 26.26
C SER A 888 23.00 -10.81 26.15
N GLU A 889 22.65 -11.20 24.92
CA GLU A 889 22.03 -12.48 24.61
C GLU A 889 22.92 -13.66 25.02
N ALA A 890 24.24 -13.51 24.85
CA ALA A 890 25.21 -14.51 25.29
C ALA A 890 25.45 -14.51 26.81
N GLY A 891 24.73 -13.71 27.61
CA GLY A 891 24.81 -13.72 29.07
C GLY A 891 25.85 -12.77 29.68
N TYR A 892 26.24 -11.70 28.98
CA TYR A 892 27.13 -10.65 29.49
C TYR A 892 26.37 -9.35 29.77
N ALA A 893 26.61 -8.72 30.91
CA ALA A 893 26.20 -7.33 31.08
C ALA A 893 27.06 -6.43 30.19
N VAL A 894 26.46 -5.57 29.38
CA VAL A 894 27.23 -4.71 28.46
C VAL A 894 26.95 -3.24 28.72
N PHE A 895 27.98 -2.43 28.71
CA PHE A 895 27.91 -0.98 28.87
C PHE A 895 28.52 -0.29 27.66
N ASP A 896 27.69 0.27 26.78
CA ASP A 896 28.16 1.05 25.61
C ASP A 896 28.23 2.54 26.01
N ILE A 897 29.43 3.12 25.98
CA ILE A 897 29.72 4.43 26.60
C ILE A 897 30.00 5.51 25.57
N SER A 898 29.51 6.73 25.84
CA SER A 898 30.02 7.95 25.21
C SER A 898 31.27 8.46 25.91
N TYR A 899 32.16 9.12 25.17
CA TYR A 899 33.37 9.76 25.66
C TYR A 899 33.57 11.11 24.98
N ARG A 900 34.36 12.02 25.56
CA ARG A 900 34.64 13.33 24.94
C ARG A 900 35.38 13.17 23.62
N LEU A 901 34.83 13.76 22.58
CA LEU A 901 35.43 13.87 21.25
C LEU A 901 36.33 15.12 21.20
N GLN A 902 37.19 15.20 20.18
CA GLN A 902 38.11 16.32 19.97
C GLN A 902 37.38 17.68 19.98
N ARG A 903 36.18 17.74 19.40
CA ARG A 903 35.34 18.95 19.38
C ARG A 903 34.87 19.39 20.78
N ASP A 904 34.78 18.46 21.73
CA ASP A 904 34.32 18.72 23.10
C ASP A 904 35.43 19.33 23.97
N LEU A 905 36.67 19.36 23.48
CA LEU A 905 37.83 19.94 24.17
C LEU A 905 38.11 21.40 23.78
N GLY A 906 37.32 21.95 22.86
CA GLY A 906 37.46 23.32 22.37
C GLY A 906 38.27 23.44 21.06
N PRO A 907 38.24 24.63 20.43
CA PRO A 907 38.91 24.87 19.16
C PRO A 907 40.44 24.75 19.29
N GLY A 908 41.05 24.00 18.37
CA GLY A 908 42.51 23.78 18.33
C GLY A 908 43.01 22.59 19.15
N ALA A 909 42.12 21.83 19.80
CA ALA A 909 42.51 20.61 20.52
C ALA A 909 43.19 19.60 19.59
N THR A 910 44.28 18.97 20.05
CA THR A 910 45.02 17.97 19.27
C THR A 910 44.38 16.58 19.38
N LEU A 911 44.70 15.69 18.43
CA LEU A 911 44.29 14.29 18.49
C LEU A 911 44.80 13.60 19.77
N GLU A 912 46.03 13.92 20.20
CA GLU A 912 46.62 13.42 21.44
C GLU A 912 45.79 13.83 22.67
N GLN A 913 45.32 15.08 22.73
CA GLN A 913 44.43 15.55 23.79
C GLN A 913 43.08 14.82 23.77
N ALA A 914 42.53 14.55 22.58
CA ALA A 914 41.29 13.77 22.42
C ALA A 914 41.46 12.31 22.89
N MET A 915 42.58 11.68 22.55
CA MET A 915 42.93 10.33 23.01
C MET A 915 43.09 10.27 24.53
N ALA A 916 43.77 11.26 25.12
CA ALA A 916 43.93 11.37 26.57
C ALA A 916 42.58 11.56 27.28
N ALA A 917 41.69 12.40 26.73
CA ALA A 917 40.35 12.62 27.27
C ALA A 917 39.50 11.34 27.20
N ALA A 918 39.46 10.66 26.05
CA ALA A 918 38.73 9.41 25.86
C ALA A 918 39.18 8.32 26.84
N ARG A 919 40.50 8.21 27.07
CA ARG A 919 41.09 7.28 28.05
C ARG A 919 40.63 7.57 29.47
N GLN A 920 40.65 8.84 29.88
CA GLN A 920 40.16 9.23 31.22
C GLN A 920 38.66 8.95 31.36
N ASP A 921 37.89 9.18 30.30
CA ASP A 921 36.42 9.02 30.31
C ASP A 921 36.03 7.53 30.40
N LEU A 922 36.76 6.64 29.71
CA LEU A 922 36.65 5.19 29.93
C LEU A 922 36.99 4.81 31.38
N GLY A 923 38.02 5.41 31.99
CA GLY A 923 38.32 5.21 33.41
C GLY A 923 37.13 5.55 34.31
N ARG A 924 36.49 6.70 34.10
CA ARG A 924 35.28 7.12 34.83
C ARG A 924 34.10 6.17 34.60
N ALA A 925 33.93 5.66 33.39
CA ALA A 925 32.88 4.70 33.09
C ALA A 925 33.11 3.37 33.83
N LEU A 926 34.37 2.89 33.89
CA LEU A 926 34.73 1.69 34.65
C LEU A 926 34.49 1.89 36.15
N ASP A 927 34.89 3.03 36.71
CA ASP A 927 34.62 3.38 38.12
C ASP A 927 33.11 3.39 38.41
N HIS A 928 32.32 3.98 37.51
CA HIS A 928 30.86 4.02 37.62
C HIS A 928 30.23 2.63 37.59
N VAL A 929 30.67 1.76 36.68
CA VAL A 929 30.18 0.38 36.58
C VAL A 929 30.55 -0.44 37.81
N VAL A 930 31.78 -0.33 38.31
CA VAL A 930 32.23 -1.05 39.52
C VAL A 930 31.49 -0.56 40.75
N ALA A 931 31.33 0.75 40.93
CA ALA A 931 30.60 1.33 42.05
C ALA A 931 29.12 0.93 42.09
N ARG A 932 28.55 0.56 40.93
CA ARG A 932 27.14 0.18 40.74
C ARG A 932 26.98 -1.29 40.34
N ALA A 933 27.99 -2.13 40.57
CA ALA A 933 27.98 -3.51 40.12
C ALA A 933 26.78 -4.29 40.66
N ALA A 934 26.41 -4.09 41.93
CA ALA A 934 25.24 -4.71 42.54
C ALA A 934 23.93 -4.32 41.83
N SER A 935 23.72 -3.03 41.53
CA SER A 935 22.51 -2.56 40.84
C SER A 935 22.40 -3.04 39.40
N TYR A 936 23.54 -3.30 38.73
CA TYR A 936 23.55 -3.87 37.40
C TYR A 936 23.56 -5.41 37.39
N GLY A 937 23.65 -6.04 38.56
CA GLY A 937 23.84 -7.49 38.66
C GLY A 937 25.13 -7.95 37.99
N VAL A 938 26.22 -7.21 38.16
CA VAL A 938 27.54 -7.45 37.55
C VAL A 938 28.51 -8.00 38.58
N ASN A 939 29.38 -8.92 38.16
CA ASN A 939 30.53 -9.33 38.94
C ASN A 939 31.70 -8.38 38.66
N PRO A 940 32.10 -7.50 39.61
CA PRO A 940 33.18 -6.54 39.36
C PRO A 940 34.55 -7.19 39.15
N ALA A 941 34.72 -8.47 39.53
CA ALA A 941 35.94 -9.23 39.28
C ALA A 941 36.00 -9.82 37.85
N ARG A 942 34.96 -9.66 37.02
CA ARG A 942 34.83 -10.24 35.67
C ARG A 942 34.41 -9.19 34.64
N ILE A 943 35.14 -8.06 34.59
CA ILE A 943 34.89 -6.97 33.65
C ILE A 943 35.95 -6.99 32.53
N ALA A 944 35.53 -7.07 31.28
CA ALA A 944 36.36 -6.79 30.11
C ALA A 944 36.11 -5.40 29.56
N VAL A 945 37.03 -4.92 28.73
CA VAL A 945 36.88 -3.68 27.97
C VAL A 945 37.14 -3.94 26.50
N GLY A 946 36.44 -3.24 25.61
CA GLY A 946 36.62 -3.46 24.19
C GLY A 946 36.09 -2.32 23.35
N GLY A 947 36.45 -2.33 22.07
CA GLY A 947 35.91 -1.35 21.14
C GLY A 947 36.37 -1.58 19.72
N THR A 948 35.98 -0.66 18.86
CA THR A 948 36.34 -0.63 17.44
C THR A 948 37.19 0.60 17.13
N SER A 949 38.21 0.49 16.28
CA SER A 949 38.95 1.65 15.77
C SER A 949 39.43 2.59 16.91
N ALA A 950 39.05 3.87 16.92
CA ALA A 950 39.32 4.82 18.01
C ALA A 950 38.94 4.31 19.41
N GLY A 951 37.82 3.60 19.56
CA GLY A 951 37.42 3.02 20.84
C GLY A 951 38.29 1.83 21.26
N ALA A 952 38.79 1.06 20.29
CA ALA A 952 39.77 0.00 20.55
C ALA A 952 41.11 0.60 21.01
N ILE A 953 41.54 1.70 20.39
CA ILE A 953 42.72 2.48 20.78
C ILE A 953 42.58 2.98 22.22
N THR A 954 41.42 3.57 22.57
CA THR A 954 41.09 3.99 23.94
C THR A 954 41.19 2.83 24.94
N SER A 955 40.63 1.68 24.60
CA SER A 955 40.62 0.48 25.45
C SER A 955 42.03 -0.06 25.69
N LEU A 956 42.86 -0.09 24.64
CA LEU A 956 44.26 -0.51 24.71
C LEU A 956 45.08 0.44 25.58
N LEU A 957 44.98 1.76 25.35
CA LEU A 957 45.76 2.76 26.09
C LEU A 957 45.34 2.83 27.56
N ALA A 958 44.05 2.68 27.86
CA ALA A 958 43.56 2.64 29.25
C ALA A 958 44.01 1.39 30.01
N THR A 959 44.31 0.29 29.30
CA THR A 959 44.66 -0.99 29.92
C THR A 959 46.17 -1.26 29.96
N TYR A 960 46.85 -1.03 28.83
CA TYR A 960 48.26 -1.35 28.65
C TYR A 960 49.17 -0.12 28.60
N GLY A 961 48.61 1.06 28.31
CA GLY A 961 49.37 2.29 28.16
C GLY A 961 50.08 2.75 29.45
N PRO A 962 50.83 3.86 29.38
CA PRO A 962 51.61 4.39 30.50
C PRO A 962 50.73 4.93 31.64
N GLU A 963 49.55 5.49 31.34
CA GLU A 963 48.58 5.91 32.36
C GLU A 963 47.32 5.05 32.23
N ARG A 964 47.16 4.12 33.17
CA ARG A 964 46.12 3.09 33.13
C ARG A 964 44.94 3.47 33.99
N SER A 965 43.77 2.91 33.67
CA SER A 965 42.60 2.96 34.54
C SER A 965 42.90 2.33 35.90
N ALA A 966 42.32 2.88 36.97
CA ALA A 966 42.41 2.31 38.31
C ALA A 966 41.69 0.96 38.41
N VAL A 967 40.53 0.85 37.76
CA VAL A 967 39.83 -0.42 37.56
C VAL A 967 40.57 -1.22 36.51
N ARG A 968 41.08 -2.39 36.90
CA ARG A 968 41.85 -3.28 36.04
C ARG A 968 40.92 -4.27 35.30
N PRO A 969 40.75 -4.15 33.97
CA PRO A 969 39.97 -5.11 33.21
C PRO A 969 40.62 -6.49 33.21
N ARG A 970 39.81 -7.53 33.01
CA ARG A 970 40.22 -8.94 32.94
C ARG A 970 40.49 -9.41 31.52
N ALA A 971 40.01 -8.69 30.51
CA ALA A 971 40.31 -8.95 29.11
C ALA A 971 40.14 -7.68 28.27
N VAL A 972 40.82 -7.64 27.13
CA VAL A 972 40.75 -6.54 26.16
C VAL A 972 40.35 -7.04 24.78
N ILE A 973 39.36 -6.40 24.16
CA ILE A 973 38.94 -6.67 22.78
C ILE A 973 39.38 -5.50 21.89
N ASN A 974 40.31 -5.76 21.00
CA ASN A 974 40.81 -4.83 20.00
C ASN A 974 40.27 -5.19 18.61
N LEU A 975 39.23 -4.49 18.15
CA LEU A 975 38.76 -4.59 16.78
C LEU A 975 39.36 -3.44 15.97
N TRP A 976 40.34 -3.78 15.12
CA TRP A 976 41.02 -2.90 14.16
C TRP A 976 41.56 -1.59 14.74
N GLY A 977 42.18 -1.65 15.92
CA GLY A 977 42.87 -0.54 16.60
C GLY A 977 44.37 -0.80 16.81
N GLY A 978 45.04 0.13 17.49
CA GLY A 978 46.50 0.11 17.74
C GLY A 978 46.94 0.95 18.93
N MET A 979 48.22 0.87 19.31
CA MET A 979 48.80 1.66 20.42
C MET A 979 49.75 2.78 19.96
N PHE A 980 49.99 2.91 18.65
CA PHE A 980 50.77 4.00 18.04
C PHE A 980 52.14 4.24 18.68
N GLY A 981 52.93 3.17 18.83
CA GLY A 981 54.30 3.26 19.36
C GLY A 981 54.39 3.12 20.89
N GLN A 982 53.26 2.97 21.58
CA GLN A 982 53.20 2.75 23.03
C GLN A 982 53.17 1.27 23.42
N GLU A 983 53.42 0.35 22.49
CA GLU A 983 53.33 -1.10 22.73
C GLU A 983 54.35 -1.60 23.76
N SER A 984 55.46 -0.87 23.96
CA SER A 984 56.46 -1.17 25.00
C SER A 984 55.93 -1.01 26.44
N ALA A 985 54.76 -0.36 26.60
CA ALA A 985 54.10 -0.23 27.89
C ALA A 985 53.39 -1.51 28.35
N VAL A 986 53.20 -2.51 27.48
CA VAL A 986 52.63 -3.82 27.83
C VAL A 986 53.61 -4.58 28.73
N ARG A 987 53.13 -5.13 29.85
CA ARG A 987 53.97 -5.73 30.90
C ARG A 987 53.43 -7.10 31.34
N GLN A 988 54.31 -7.88 31.97
CA GLN A 988 53.92 -9.17 32.52
C GLN A 988 52.78 -9.03 33.54
N GLY A 989 51.81 -9.92 33.41
CA GLY A 989 50.61 -9.96 34.24
C GLY A 989 49.43 -9.15 33.70
N ASP A 990 49.59 -8.43 32.59
CA ASP A 990 48.52 -7.71 31.91
C ASP A 990 47.41 -8.63 31.38
N PRO A 991 46.16 -8.13 31.28
CA PRO A 991 45.02 -8.97 30.89
C PRO A 991 45.16 -9.52 29.46
N PRO A 992 44.60 -10.70 29.16
CA PRO A 992 44.55 -11.25 27.81
C PRO A 992 43.95 -10.28 26.78
N VAL A 993 44.41 -10.37 25.53
CA VAL A 993 43.93 -9.54 24.41
C VAL A 993 43.48 -10.39 23.22
N LEU A 994 42.32 -10.02 22.67
CA LEU A 994 41.88 -10.42 21.33
C LEU A 994 42.14 -9.27 20.37
N ILE A 995 42.85 -9.53 19.28
CA ILE A 995 43.17 -8.57 18.23
C ILE A 995 42.56 -9.09 16.93
N VAL A 996 41.68 -8.32 16.30
CA VAL A 996 41.11 -8.63 14.98
C VAL A 996 41.44 -7.49 14.03
N HIS A 997 42.14 -7.75 12.93
CA HIS A 997 42.62 -6.68 12.05
C HIS A 997 42.69 -7.10 10.57
N GLY A 998 42.34 -6.20 9.67
CA GLY A 998 42.42 -6.41 8.22
C GLY A 998 43.81 -6.13 7.64
N THR A 999 44.32 -6.97 6.74
CA THR A 999 45.68 -6.81 6.20
C THR A 999 45.83 -5.65 5.21
N ALA A 1000 44.72 -5.14 4.66
CA ALA A 1000 44.69 -4.00 3.75
C ALA A 1000 44.25 -2.70 4.44
N ASP A 1001 44.17 -2.66 5.77
CA ASP A 1001 43.80 -1.46 6.53
C ASP A 1001 44.84 -0.34 6.36
N ARG A 1002 44.40 0.78 5.78
CA ARG A 1002 45.21 2.00 5.58
C ARG A 1002 44.89 3.09 6.61
N THR A 1003 43.81 2.95 7.36
CA THR A 1003 43.37 3.92 8.38
C THR A 1003 44.10 3.67 9.68
N VAL A 1004 44.10 2.42 10.15
CA VAL A 1004 44.98 1.94 11.21
C VAL A 1004 45.84 0.85 10.60
N PRO A 1005 47.10 1.14 10.23
CA PRO A 1005 47.93 0.18 9.52
C PRO A 1005 48.03 -1.16 10.25
N TYR A 1006 47.93 -2.27 9.51
CA TYR A 1006 48.01 -3.63 10.08
C TYR A 1006 49.26 -3.86 10.94
N SER A 1007 50.36 -3.16 10.64
CA SER A 1007 51.60 -3.17 11.45
C SER A 1007 51.38 -2.77 12.92
N GLN A 1008 50.33 -2.01 13.23
CA GLN A 1008 49.93 -1.69 14.61
C GLN A 1008 49.45 -2.93 15.36
N ALA A 1009 48.65 -3.78 14.72
CA ALA A 1009 48.20 -5.03 15.31
C ALA A 1009 49.36 -6.00 15.52
N GLU A 1010 50.29 -6.07 14.56
CA GLU A 1010 51.50 -6.90 14.67
C GLU A 1010 52.43 -6.44 15.79
N ALA A 1011 52.64 -5.12 15.91
CA ALA A 1011 53.44 -4.53 16.98
C ALA A 1011 52.86 -4.84 18.35
N LEU A 1012 51.53 -4.66 18.51
CA LEU A 1012 50.82 -4.97 19.74
C LEU A 1012 50.92 -6.46 20.07
N ALA A 1013 50.59 -7.35 19.13
CA ALA A 1013 50.63 -8.79 19.34
C ALA A 1013 52.04 -9.26 19.72
N SER A 1014 53.07 -8.72 19.07
CA SER A 1014 54.46 -9.02 19.36
C SER A 1014 54.87 -8.56 20.76
N SER A 1015 54.47 -7.36 21.16
CA SER A 1015 54.79 -6.83 22.49
C SER A 1015 54.06 -7.58 23.60
N ALA A 1016 52.78 -7.87 23.42
CA ALA A 1016 51.97 -8.65 24.36
C ALA A 1016 52.55 -10.06 24.57
N ARG A 1017 52.92 -10.76 23.49
CA ARG A 1017 53.58 -12.07 23.58
C ARG A 1017 54.92 -12.00 24.31
N ARG A 1018 55.77 -11.00 24.02
CA ARG A 1018 57.05 -10.81 24.73
C ARG A 1018 56.87 -10.56 26.23
N ALA A 1019 55.80 -9.87 26.60
CA ALA A 1019 55.44 -9.63 27.99
C ALA A 1019 54.79 -10.85 28.67
N GLY A 1020 54.54 -11.96 27.95
CA GLY A 1020 53.85 -13.13 28.49
C GLY A 1020 52.34 -12.95 28.65
N VAL A 1021 51.73 -12.02 27.91
CA VAL A 1021 50.27 -11.80 27.89
C VAL A 1021 49.62 -12.77 26.91
N ASP A 1022 48.54 -13.42 27.33
CA ASP A 1022 47.75 -14.29 26.47
C ASP A 1022 47.13 -13.48 25.32
N THR A 1023 47.52 -13.82 24.09
CA THR A 1023 47.31 -12.98 22.90
C THR A 1023 46.71 -13.79 21.76
N THR A 1024 45.47 -13.47 21.39
CA THR A 1024 44.81 -14.01 20.20
C THR A 1024 44.87 -12.97 19.09
N LEU A 1025 45.51 -13.29 17.95
CA LEU A 1025 45.54 -12.43 16.76
C LEU A 1025 44.77 -13.11 15.63
N VAL A 1026 43.74 -12.43 15.13
CA VAL A 1026 42.88 -12.85 14.02
C VAL A 1026 43.10 -11.89 12.86
N THR A 1027 43.63 -12.44 11.78
CA THR A 1027 43.99 -11.67 10.59
C THR A 1027 42.92 -11.84 9.52
N VAL A 1028 42.30 -10.74 9.08
CA VAL A 1028 41.31 -10.74 8.00
C VAL A 1028 42.01 -10.40 6.69
N GLN A 1029 42.29 -11.43 5.89
CA GLN A 1029 43.07 -11.29 4.66
C GLN A 1029 42.35 -10.43 3.62
N GLY A 1030 43.04 -9.42 3.08
CA GLY A 1030 42.52 -8.52 2.03
C GLY A 1030 41.52 -7.47 2.51
N ALA A 1031 41.10 -7.52 3.77
CA ALA A 1031 40.13 -6.57 4.31
C ALA A 1031 40.76 -5.23 4.67
N GLY A 1032 40.03 -4.15 4.36
CA GLY A 1032 40.34 -2.79 4.79
C GLY A 1032 39.95 -2.51 6.25
N HIS A 1033 39.80 -1.23 6.62
CA HIS A 1033 39.28 -0.85 7.92
C HIS A 1033 37.84 -1.35 8.09
N THR A 1034 37.45 -1.73 9.31
CA THR A 1034 36.06 -2.14 9.66
C THR A 1034 35.47 -3.29 8.82
N PRO A 1035 36.05 -4.51 8.85
CA PRO A 1035 35.52 -5.68 8.12
C PRO A 1035 34.10 -6.15 8.53
N GLY A 1036 33.52 -5.62 9.60
CA GLY A 1036 32.17 -5.99 10.07
C GLY A 1036 32.11 -7.25 10.93
N LEU A 1037 31.19 -7.31 11.90
CA LEU A 1037 31.10 -8.41 12.89
C LEU A 1037 30.69 -9.76 12.29
N GLY A 1038 29.96 -9.74 11.16
CA GLY A 1038 29.52 -10.92 10.44
C GLY A 1038 30.60 -11.58 9.57
N THR A 1039 31.75 -10.92 9.37
CA THR A 1039 32.82 -11.47 8.53
C THR A 1039 33.36 -12.77 9.10
N VAL A 1040 33.42 -13.80 8.25
CA VAL A 1040 33.84 -15.15 8.63
C VAL A 1040 35.34 -15.31 8.43
N VAL A 1041 36.05 -15.69 9.49
CA VAL A 1041 37.48 -16.01 9.50
C VAL A 1041 37.65 -17.40 10.10
N ALA A 1042 38.30 -18.30 9.36
CA ALA A 1042 38.49 -19.69 9.79
C ALA A 1042 37.19 -20.39 10.24
N GLY A 1043 36.09 -20.15 9.52
CA GLY A 1043 34.78 -20.79 9.77
C GLY A 1043 33.98 -20.20 10.93
N ARG A 1044 34.44 -19.11 11.56
CA ARG A 1044 33.70 -18.40 12.61
C ARG A 1044 33.53 -16.93 12.25
N THR A 1045 32.40 -16.34 12.60
CA THR A 1045 32.24 -14.89 12.50
C THR A 1045 33.18 -14.18 13.50
N ILE A 1046 33.51 -12.93 13.22
CA ILE A 1046 34.25 -12.08 14.18
C ILE A 1046 33.50 -12.02 15.52
N MET A 1047 32.17 -11.91 15.50
CA MET A 1047 31.36 -11.94 16.73
C MET A 1047 31.44 -13.27 17.50
N GLN A 1048 31.41 -14.41 16.80
CA GLN A 1048 31.63 -15.72 17.43
C GLN A 1048 33.02 -15.79 18.07
N THR A 1049 34.05 -15.29 17.39
CA THR A 1049 35.42 -15.27 17.91
C THR A 1049 35.55 -14.38 19.15
N VAL A 1050 34.86 -13.24 19.19
CA VAL A 1050 34.75 -12.38 20.38
C VAL A 1050 34.12 -13.13 21.54
N ARG A 1051 33.00 -13.85 21.30
CA ARG A 1051 32.33 -14.63 22.35
C ARG A 1051 33.22 -15.75 22.88
N ASP A 1052 33.82 -16.55 22.00
CA ASP A 1052 34.73 -17.64 22.38
C ASP A 1052 35.89 -17.13 23.25
N PHE A 1053 36.45 -15.99 22.89
CA PHE A 1053 37.50 -15.33 23.67
C PHE A 1053 37.01 -14.91 25.05
N LEU A 1054 35.85 -14.26 25.13
CA LEU A 1054 35.26 -13.79 26.38
C LEU A 1054 34.84 -14.95 27.29
N ASP A 1055 34.28 -16.02 26.74
CA ASP A 1055 33.90 -17.22 27.50
C ASP A 1055 35.14 -17.83 28.15
N ARG A 1056 36.23 -17.98 27.38
CA ARG A 1056 37.50 -18.53 27.88
C ARG A 1056 38.15 -17.71 29.00
N VAL A 1057 37.93 -16.40 29.06
CA VAL A 1057 38.65 -15.50 29.98
C VAL A 1057 37.80 -14.92 31.11
N LEU A 1058 36.48 -14.87 30.96
CA LEU A 1058 35.56 -14.33 31.97
C LEU A 1058 34.65 -15.39 32.60
N ARG A 1059 34.46 -16.55 31.97
CA ARG A 1059 33.69 -17.66 32.54
C ARG A 1059 34.64 -18.71 33.10
#